data_AF-A0A8B6BWA2-F1
#
_entry.id   AF-A0A8B6BWA2-F1
#
_cell.length_a   1.000
_cell.length_b   1.000
_cell.length_c   1.000
_cell.angle_alpha   90.00
_cell.angle_beta   90.00
_cell.angle_gamma   90.00
#
_symmetry.space_group_name_H-M   'P 1'
#
loop_
_entity.id
_entity.type
_entity.pdbx_description
1 polymer ?
#
loop_
_entity_poly.entity_id
_entity_poly.type
_entity_poly.pdbx_seq_one_letter_code
_entity_poly.pdbx_strand_id
1 'polypeptide(L)'
;MSVESNESLTFYKYLCQKIGSEEIVRIRRLAFTISDLGEELKLITSGSQGEGLNIKGSDIDVMMIHPYLKVFQSEQEVNKGRHIPFIMNNEESPPCFAKLCLLNHPNHIHVNLSQEIMSCLQKSHLGYVLSSELFKLCFLNSNCFSASYCSKIHGPCISDINETNDLAICLKCDKWILQARPWICRARTRWPAPELIYKIISCGVLFVPIGCKGSINENIEWRISFSVAEKHLIFSFSHTQLLCYALLKIVLKEIVDTNEDLKSLLCSYFLKTLMFWILEETDTYAWRPENIIQCFMACLQRLLYCVRYSTLSHYFIPDNNLFYLRFNTIIKEKLITILTNLYGQGINCFASSYTLHDYKSQSYESTESLISRNSRFMQQILPTFCLIRRHVRVDRVLRLLYNFLHSSRTALSRILFALQISEVSMYVPEVRQNPNSSENKNRYYIYKHDLIHLVIGFNSDAVSGLLKLASFFYVHKNYGASLTVITYALQKYTDEKIYTRLFKQEIRFNPIQKHVLNLMKKEKLHTMIKTLAIFPFTFELESPLIPQELHLDVTRTPTSFYPLSFAHFLNFLCSYHLHDISSCRQSLQRLKHDHWTLSSGGTVVFEPESLNTMIFWGLCYQLMGETYLARETFREAAKQDRYNASSAASRLSSLTC
;
A
#
# COMPACT_ATOMS: atom_id res chain seq x y z
N MET A 1 -3.76 -24.83 -34.74
CA MET A 1 -3.00 -23.65 -34.24
C MET A 1 -3.86 -22.40 -34.05
N SER A 2 -4.76 -22.00 -34.98
CA SER A 2 -5.53 -20.74 -34.85
C SER A 2 -6.62 -20.72 -33.77
N VAL A 3 -7.21 -21.87 -33.43
CA VAL A 3 -8.30 -21.95 -32.43
C VAL A 3 -7.74 -21.92 -30.98
N GLU A 4 -6.71 -22.72 -30.68
CA GLU A 4 -6.05 -22.74 -29.37
C GLU A 4 -5.36 -21.41 -29.03
N SER A 5 -4.78 -20.73 -30.02
CA SER A 5 -4.21 -19.38 -29.82
C SER A 5 -5.29 -18.35 -29.50
N ASN A 6 -6.51 -18.52 -30.04
CA ASN A 6 -7.62 -17.61 -29.79
C ASN A 6 -8.25 -17.82 -28.40
N GLU A 7 -8.35 -19.08 -27.94
CA GLU A 7 -8.80 -19.40 -26.58
C GLU A 7 -7.80 -18.89 -25.53
N SER A 8 -6.50 -19.09 -25.75
CA SER A 8 -5.44 -18.58 -24.87
C SER A 8 -5.45 -17.05 -24.77
N LEU A 9 -5.64 -16.35 -25.89
CA LEU A 9 -5.74 -14.90 -25.90
C LEU A 9 -7.01 -14.39 -25.19
N THR A 10 -8.13 -15.11 -25.33
CA THR A 10 -9.37 -14.79 -24.62
C THR A 10 -9.18 -14.96 -23.11
N PHE A 11 -8.55 -16.06 -22.70
CA PHE A 11 -8.22 -16.31 -21.29
C PHE A 11 -7.25 -15.24 -20.74
N TYR A 12 -6.23 -14.86 -21.50
CA TYR A 12 -5.32 -13.77 -21.13
C TYR A 12 -6.06 -12.44 -20.86
N LYS A 13 -7.00 -12.05 -21.73
CA LYS A 13 -7.81 -10.83 -21.56
C LYS A 13 -8.67 -10.91 -20.29
N TYR A 14 -9.25 -12.08 -20.04
CA TYR A 14 -10.01 -12.34 -18.83
C TYR A 14 -9.14 -12.22 -17.56
N LEU A 15 -7.91 -12.75 -17.58
CA LEU A 15 -6.95 -12.58 -16.48
C LEU A 15 -6.57 -11.12 -16.25
N CYS A 16 -6.38 -10.33 -17.32
CA CYS A 16 -6.13 -8.89 -17.20
C CYS A 16 -7.27 -8.16 -16.48
N GLN A 17 -8.51 -8.66 -16.55
CA GLN A 17 -9.64 -8.06 -15.84
C GLN A 17 -9.69 -8.52 -14.38
N LYS A 18 -9.59 -9.82 -14.13
CA LYS A 18 -9.65 -10.37 -12.76
C LYS A 18 -8.44 -9.93 -11.92
N ILE A 19 -7.23 -10.08 -12.44
CA ILE A 19 -5.98 -9.83 -11.71
C ILE A 19 -5.54 -8.36 -11.87
N GLY A 20 -5.71 -7.80 -13.06
CA GLY A 20 -5.35 -6.42 -13.41
C GLY A 20 -4.44 -6.37 -14.64
N SER A 21 -4.61 -5.32 -15.46
CA SER A 21 -3.76 -5.07 -16.63
C SER A 21 -2.34 -4.67 -16.23
N GLU A 22 -1.41 -4.70 -17.18
CA GLU A 22 0.00 -4.31 -16.95
C GLU A 22 0.12 -2.93 -16.30
N GLU A 23 -0.70 -1.96 -16.73
CA GLU A 23 -0.69 -0.62 -16.16
C GLU A 23 -1.25 -0.59 -14.73
N ILE A 24 -2.33 -1.34 -14.46
CA ILE A 24 -2.89 -1.45 -13.12
C ILE A 24 -1.86 -2.05 -12.16
N VAL A 25 -1.19 -3.13 -12.57
CA VAL A 25 -0.12 -3.74 -11.78
C VAL A 25 1.00 -2.73 -11.51
N ARG A 26 1.43 -1.95 -12.51
CA ARG A 26 2.44 -0.90 -12.33
C ARG A 26 2.01 0.16 -11.32
N ILE A 27 0.74 0.57 -11.35
CA ILE A 27 0.17 1.52 -10.38
C ILE A 27 0.26 0.96 -8.95
N ARG A 28 -0.16 -0.29 -8.75
CA ARG A 28 -0.10 -0.95 -7.44
C ARG A 28 1.34 -1.04 -6.92
N ARG A 29 2.27 -1.49 -7.77
CA ARG A 29 3.72 -1.53 -7.46
C ARG A 29 4.29 -0.16 -7.10
N LEU A 30 3.83 0.90 -7.74
CA LEU A 30 4.28 2.27 -7.45
C LEU A 30 3.89 2.69 -6.03
N ALA A 31 2.68 2.37 -5.57
CA ALA A 31 2.24 2.70 -4.21
C ALA A 31 3.21 2.17 -3.14
N PHE A 32 3.63 0.91 -3.31
CA PHE A 32 4.63 0.28 -2.44
C PHE A 32 6.04 0.85 -2.64
N THR A 33 6.42 1.17 -3.88
CA THR A 33 7.70 1.84 -4.14
C THR A 33 7.78 3.21 -3.47
N ILE A 34 6.67 3.94 -3.40
CA ILE A 34 6.58 5.22 -2.68
C ILE A 34 6.73 5.01 -1.17
N SER A 35 6.08 3.98 -0.62
CA SER A 35 6.20 3.60 0.80
C SER A 35 7.66 3.35 1.22
N ASP A 36 8.47 2.73 0.35
CA ASP A 36 9.88 2.44 0.61
C ASP A 36 10.78 3.70 0.68
N LEU A 37 10.31 4.89 0.25
CA LEU A 37 11.11 6.12 0.15
C LEU A 37 11.31 6.89 1.47
N GLY A 38 10.80 6.39 2.60
CA GLY A 38 10.94 7.05 3.91
C GLY A 38 12.40 7.13 4.40
N GLU A 39 12.80 8.28 4.98
CA GLU A 39 14.21 8.54 5.36
C GLU A 39 14.60 8.03 6.76
N GLU A 40 13.69 8.05 7.75
CA GLU A 40 14.02 7.67 9.14
C GLU A 40 14.19 6.16 9.33
N LEU A 41 13.34 5.39 8.67
CA LEU A 41 13.27 3.94 8.77
C LEU A 41 13.33 3.35 7.37
N LYS A 42 14.42 2.65 7.06
CA LYS A 42 14.60 1.94 5.79
C LYS A 42 13.66 0.74 5.74
N LEU A 43 12.52 0.91 5.08
CA LEU A 43 11.59 -0.17 4.81
C LEU A 43 11.78 -0.72 3.41
N ILE A 44 11.47 -1.99 3.29
CA ILE A 44 11.35 -2.70 2.03
C ILE A 44 10.00 -3.40 2.08
N THR A 45 9.05 -2.92 1.30
CA THR A 45 7.77 -3.57 1.11
C THR A 45 7.89 -4.68 0.06
N SER A 46 7.32 -5.83 0.33
CA SER A 46 7.20 -6.96 -0.60
C SER A 46 5.84 -7.63 -0.41
N GLY A 47 5.77 -8.95 -0.58
CA GLY A 47 4.51 -9.67 -0.57
C GLY A 47 3.74 -9.53 -1.87
N SER A 48 2.65 -10.28 -1.97
CA SER A 48 1.82 -10.37 -3.18
C SER A 48 1.32 -9.00 -3.62
N GLN A 49 0.91 -8.17 -2.66
CA GLN A 49 0.45 -6.80 -2.94
C GLN A 49 1.59 -5.88 -3.40
N GLY A 50 2.76 -5.98 -2.75
CA GLY A 50 3.97 -5.26 -3.17
C GLY A 50 4.45 -5.63 -4.57
N GLU A 51 4.18 -6.86 -5.00
CA GLU A 51 4.45 -7.36 -6.35
C GLU A 51 3.39 -6.94 -7.39
N GLY A 52 2.34 -6.23 -6.97
CA GLY A 52 1.26 -5.69 -7.81
C GLY A 52 0.06 -6.61 -7.99
N LEU A 53 -0.01 -7.72 -7.26
CA LEU A 53 -1.15 -8.64 -7.27
C LEU A 53 -2.20 -8.20 -6.25
N ASN A 54 -3.47 -8.34 -6.59
CA ASN A 54 -4.58 -8.11 -5.66
C ASN A 54 -5.62 -9.22 -5.84
N ILE A 55 -5.25 -10.42 -5.40
CA ILE A 55 -6.05 -11.65 -5.43
C ILE A 55 -6.34 -12.12 -4.01
N LYS A 56 -7.32 -13.01 -3.81
CA LYS A 56 -7.63 -13.54 -2.48
C LYS A 56 -6.39 -14.19 -1.85
N GLY A 57 -6.11 -13.85 -0.60
CA GLY A 57 -4.90 -14.28 0.11
C GLY A 57 -3.63 -13.50 -0.24
N SER A 58 -3.75 -12.32 -0.88
CA SER A 58 -2.61 -11.42 -1.08
C SER A 58 -2.23 -10.72 0.23
N ASP A 59 -0.99 -10.93 0.62
CA ASP A 59 -0.30 -10.41 1.80
C ASP A 59 0.50 -9.13 1.50
N ILE A 60 0.79 -8.38 2.56
CA ILE A 60 1.78 -7.31 2.58
C ILE A 60 2.91 -7.74 3.51
N ASP A 61 4.11 -7.88 2.94
CA ASP A 61 5.33 -8.07 3.73
C ASP A 61 6.05 -6.74 3.87
N VAL A 62 6.48 -6.41 5.09
CA VAL A 62 7.31 -5.24 5.37
C VAL A 62 8.59 -5.70 6.06
N MET A 63 9.73 -5.39 5.45
CA MET A 63 11.03 -5.57 6.07
C MET A 63 11.57 -4.22 6.55
N MET A 64 11.84 -4.12 7.84
CA MET A 64 12.48 -2.95 8.45
C MET A 64 13.95 -3.23 8.69
N ILE A 65 14.85 -2.49 8.03
CA ILE A 65 16.29 -2.60 8.28
C ILE A 65 16.61 -1.87 9.58
N HIS A 66 17.24 -2.58 10.51
CA HIS A 66 17.65 -2.00 11.79
C HIS A 66 18.65 -0.84 11.56
N PRO A 67 18.44 0.35 12.15
CA PRO A 67 19.21 1.55 11.81
C PRO A 67 20.66 1.51 12.31
N TYR A 68 20.93 0.80 13.41
CA TYR A 68 22.25 0.80 14.07
C TYR A 68 23.04 -0.49 13.96
N LEU A 69 22.42 -1.61 13.59
CA LEU A 69 23.09 -2.92 13.55
C LEU A 69 23.37 -3.29 12.09
N LYS A 70 24.58 -3.75 11.79
CA LYS A 70 24.99 -4.03 10.42
C LYS A 70 25.83 -5.29 10.33
N VAL A 71 25.60 -6.06 9.25
CA VAL A 71 26.31 -7.32 9.00
C VAL A 71 27.42 -7.09 7.98
N PHE A 72 28.56 -7.73 8.21
CA PHE A 72 29.75 -7.72 7.36
C PHE A 72 30.22 -9.16 7.10
N GLN A 73 30.91 -9.38 5.97
CA GLN A 73 31.44 -10.71 5.63
C GLN A 73 32.78 -11.01 6.28
N SER A 74 33.56 -9.98 6.59
CA SER A 74 34.83 -10.11 7.29
C SER A 74 35.17 -8.83 8.06
N GLU A 75 36.06 -8.96 9.05
CA GLU A 75 36.49 -7.84 9.89
C GLU A 75 37.15 -6.71 9.08
N GLN A 76 37.83 -7.05 7.98
CA GLN A 76 38.52 -6.10 7.10
C GLN A 76 37.56 -5.13 6.39
N GLU A 77 36.27 -5.49 6.27
CA GLU A 77 35.25 -4.67 5.62
C GLU A 77 34.61 -3.64 6.56
N VAL A 78 34.95 -3.70 7.84
CA VAL A 78 34.31 -2.88 8.87
C VAL A 78 34.88 -1.46 8.80
N ASN A 79 34.07 -0.56 8.25
CA ASN A 79 34.39 0.86 8.25
C ASN A 79 34.19 1.46 9.65
N LYS A 80 35.04 2.42 10.04
CA LYS A 80 34.86 3.25 11.25
C LYS A 80 33.59 4.10 11.08
N GLY A 81 32.44 3.57 11.48
CA GLY A 81 31.13 4.17 11.32
C GLY A 81 30.28 4.11 12.58
N ARG A 82 29.04 4.62 12.49
CA ARG A 82 28.07 4.66 13.60
C ARG A 82 27.34 3.32 13.85
N HIS A 83 27.62 2.29 13.04
CA HIS A 83 26.93 1.00 13.16
C HIS A 83 27.70 0.07 14.09
N ILE A 84 26.96 -0.75 14.84
CA ILE A 84 27.49 -1.87 15.60
C ILE A 84 27.72 -3.04 14.62
N PRO A 85 28.97 -3.48 14.43
CA PRO A 85 29.30 -4.48 13.42
C PRO A 85 29.09 -5.91 13.94
N PHE A 86 28.35 -6.69 13.16
CA PHE A 86 28.28 -8.14 13.27
C PHE A 86 28.97 -8.79 12.06
N ILE A 87 29.80 -9.79 12.31
CA ILE A 87 30.43 -10.61 11.29
C ILE A 87 29.59 -11.87 11.09
N MET A 88 29.21 -12.16 9.85
CA MET A 88 28.52 -13.42 9.56
C MET A 88 29.52 -14.60 9.62
N ASN A 89 29.14 -15.67 10.30
CA ASN A 89 29.83 -16.94 10.29
C ASN A 89 28.86 -18.02 9.80
N ASN A 90 29.25 -18.75 8.77
CA ASN A 90 28.45 -19.80 8.14
C ASN A 90 28.90 -21.21 8.52
N GLU A 91 29.99 -21.34 9.27
CA GLU A 91 30.51 -22.63 9.73
C GLU A 91 29.45 -23.32 10.58
N GLU A 92 29.21 -24.60 10.29
CA GLU A 92 28.20 -25.44 10.97
C GLU A 92 26.74 -24.97 10.82
N SER A 93 26.48 -23.94 9.99
CA SER A 93 25.13 -23.52 9.65
C SER A 93 24.68 -24.15 8.33
N PRO A 94 23.41 -24.57 8.21
CA PRO A 94 22.87 -25.04 6.93
C PRO A 94 22.94 -23.97 5.83
N PRO A 95 22.92 -24.35 4.54
CA PRO A 95 22.84 -23.40 3.43
C PRO A 95 21.68 -22.39 3.60
N CYS A 96 21.94 -21.12 3.28
CA CYS A 96 21.07 -19.95 3.55
C CYS A 96 20.96 -19.51 5.02
N PHE A 97 21.69 -20.10 5.96
CA PHE A 97 21.73 -19.65 7.36
C PHE A 97 23.14 -19.26 7.79
N ALA A 98 23.22 -18.38 8.79
CA ALA A 98 24.48 -17.91 9.37
C ALA A 98 24.30 -17.53 10.85
N LYS A 99 25.36 -17.68 11.63
CA LYS A 99 25.52 -17.06 12.97
C LYS A 99 26.03 -15.63 12.80
N LEU A 100 25.53 -14.69 13.60
CA LEU A 100 25.98 -13.29 13.55
C LEU A 100 26.80 -12.96 14.79
N CYS A 101 28.12 -12.87 14.62
CA CYS A 101 29.08 -12.70 15.71
C CYS A 101 29.43 -11.22 15.91
N LEU A 102 29.35 -10.71 17.14
CA LEU A 102 29.72 -9.35 17.47
C LEU A 102 31.25 -9.20 17.41
N LEU A 103 31.73 -8.23 16.63
CA LEU A 103 33.17 -8.05 16.41
C LEU A 103 33.93 -7.65 17.69
N ASN A 104 33.41 -6.67 18.41
CA ASN A 104 34.05 -6.12 19.61
C ASN A 104 33.31 -6.59 20.85
N HIS A 105 34.03 -6.84 21.94
CA HIS A 105 33.41 -7.15 23.21
C HIS A 105 32.41 -6.03 23.60
N PRO A 106 31.20 -6.36 24.12
CA PRO A 106 30.13 -5.38 24.35
C PRO A 106 30.56 -4.12 25.13
N ASN A 107 31.42 -4.29 26.14
CA ASN A 107 31.95 -3.21 26.97
C ASN A 107 32.90 -2.24 26.24
N HIS A 108 33.38 -2.59 25.05
CA HIS A 108 34.32 -1.79 24.26
C HIS A 108 33.66 -1.12 23.04
N ILE A 109 32.33 -1.14 22.96
CA ILE A 109 31.61 -0.47 21.87
C ILE A 109 31.41 1.00 22.22
N HIS A 110 31.96 1.89 21.42
CA HIS A 110 31.87 3.35 21.61
C HIS A 110 30.45 3.92 21.44
N VAL A 111 29.52 3.11 20.92
CA VAL A 111 28.09 3.42 20.81
C VAL A 111 27.37 2.56 21.85
N ASN A 112 26.57 3.16 22.73
CA ASN A 112 25.81 2.40 23.72
C ASN A 112 24.90 1.40 23.02
N LEU A 113 25.21 0.11 23.17
CA LEU A 113 24.28 -0.98 22.93
C LEU A 113 23.10 -0.79 23.88
N SER A 114 21.88 -0.77 23.34
CA SER A 114 20.70 -0.69 24.18
C SER A 114 20.57 -1.97 25.04
N GLN A 115 19.93 -1.88 26.20
CA GLN A 115 19.76 -3.03 27.10
C GLN A 115 19.01 -4.18 26.39
N GLU A 116 18.10 -3.82 25.50
CA GLU A 116 17.36 -4.72 24.61
C GLU A 116 18.32 -5.57 23.77
N ILE A 117 19.22 -4.94 23.00
CA ILE A 117 20.17 -5.67 22.15
C ILE A 117 21.17 -6.47 23.00
N MET A 118 21.60 -5.93 24.14
CA MET A 118 22.48 -6.65 25.07
C MET A 118 21.85 -7.97 25.54
N SER A 119 20.55 -7.98 25.85
CA SER A 119 19.85 -9.19 26.27
C SER A 119 19.69 -10.23 25.15
N CYS A 120 19.88 -9.83 23.88
CA CYS A 120 19.84 -10.74 22.73
C CYS A 120 21.18 -11.43 22.44
N LEU A 121 22.27 -11.04 23.11
CA LEU A 121 23.61 -11.60 22.89
C LEU A 121 23.84 -12.86 23.73
N GLN A 122 24.34 -13.93 23.11
CA GLN A 122 24.72 -15.17 23.77
C GLN A 122 26.23 -15.43 23.62
N LYS A 123 26.87 -15.87 24.70
CA LYS A 123 28.29 -16.24 24.66
C LYS A 123 28.46 -17.61 24.01
N SER A 124 29.38 -17.71 23.06
CA SER A 124 29.73 -18.92 22.32
C SER A 124 31.26 -19.07 22.22
N HIS A 125 31.72 -20.16 21.61
CA HIS A 125 33.14 -20.34 21.26
C HIS A 125 33.65 -19.31 20.23
N LEU A 126 32.75 -18.71 19.44
CA LEU A 126 33.03 -17.65 18.45
C LEU A 126 32.97 -16.24 19.05
N GLY A 127 32.88 -16.12 20.37
CA GLY A 127 32.58 -14.85 21.05
C GLY A 127 31.08 -14.65 21.25
N TYR A 128 30.61 -13.40 21.22
CA TYR A 128 29.19 -13.09 21.41
C TYR A 128 28.42 -13.21 20.09
N VAL A 129 27.35 -14.02 20.07
CA VAL A 129 26.47 -14.23 18.91
C VAL A 129 25.11 -13.62 19.18
N LEU A 130 24.51 -13.00 18.18
CA LEU A 130 23.17 -12.46 18.27
C LEU A 130 22.13 -13.59 18.13
N SER A 131 21.38 -13.87 19.19
CA SER A 131 20.30 -14.87 19.15
C SER A 131 19.12 -14.33 18.34
N SER A 132 18.72 -15.06 17.29
CA SER A 132 17.56 -14.71 16.47
C SER A 132 16.25 -14.88 17.24
N GLU A 133 16.16 -15.86 18.13
CA GLU A 133 15.01 -16.07 19.00
C GLU A 133 14.83 -14.93 20.00
N LEU A 134 15.87 -14.59 20.76
CA LEU A 134 15.81 -13.49 21.74
C LEU A 134 15.57 -12.15 21.05
N PHE A 135 16.18 -11.93 19.87
CA PHE A 135 15.95 -10.74 19.07
C PHE A 135 14.46 -10.56 18.74
N LYS A 136 13.77 -11.58 18.22
CA LYS A 136 12.33 -11.51 17.94
C LYS A 136 11.50 -11.16 19.17
N LEU A 137 11.75 -11.84 20.29
CA LEU A 137 11.01 -11.63 21.54
C LEU A 137 11.21 -10.22 22.09
N CYS A 138 12.43 -9.69 21.96
CA CYS A 138 12.75 -8.35 22.40
C CYS A 138 11.93 -7.30 21.63
N PHE A 139 11.83 -7.43 20.30
CA PHE A 139 11.05 -6.49 19.50
C PHE A 139 9.53 -6.64 19.65
N LEU A 140 9.03 -7.85 19.95
CA LEU A 140 7.62 -8.06 20.29
C LEU A 140 7.25 -7.29 21.58
N ASN A 141 8.16 -7.27 22.56
CA ASN A 141 7.93 -6.64 23.86
C ASN A 141 8.23 -5.14 23.88
N SER A 142 9.04 -4.64 22.95
CA SER A 142 9.28 -3.20 22.81
C SER A 142 8.01 -2.52 22.31
N ASN A 143 7.51 -1.50 23.03
CA ASN A 143 6.40 -0.62 22.64
C ASN A 143 6.67 0.21 21.36
N CYS A 144 7.61 -0.20 20.51
CA CYS A 144 8.00 0.48 19.28
C CYS A 144 6.91 0.50 18.20
N PHE A 145 5.83 -0.27 18.37
CA PHE A 145 4.72 -0.32 17.43
C PHE A 145 3.40 0.03 18.13
N SER A 146 2.57 0.82 17.45
CA SER A 146 1.25 1.18 17.95
C SER A 146 0.43 -0.07 18.30
N ALA A 147 -0.44 0.04 19.29
CA ALA A 147 -1.31 -1.02 19.81
C ALA A 147 -2.21 -1.73 18.76
N SER A 148 -2.13 -1.35 17.49
CA SER A 148 -2.89 -1.87 16.36
C SER A 148 -2.23 -3.03 15.59
N TYR A 149 -0.96 -3.37 15.84
CA TYR A 149 -0.20 -4.33 15.00
C TYR A 149 0.28 -5.63 15.68
N CYS A 150 0.05 -5.84 16.97
CA CYS A 150 0.68 -6.97 17.67
C CYS A 150 -0.33 -8.01 18.17
N SER A 151 -0.25 -9.23 17.62
CA SER A 151 -0.91 -10.38 18.26
C SER A 151 -0.13 -11.70 18.22
N LYS A 152 0.81 -11.92 17.28
CA LYS A 152 1.48 -13.22 17.14
C LYS A 152 2.83 -13.16 16.40
N ILE A 153 3.74 -14.08 16.73
CA ILE A 153 4.95 -14.37 15.94
C ILE A 153 4.60 -15.37 14.83
N HIS A 154 4.91 -15.02 13.58
CA HIS A 154 4.79 -15.89 12.42
C HIS A 154 6.15 -15.99 11.70
N GLY A 155 6.87 -17.09 11.92
CA GLY A 155 8.22 -17.27 11.36
C GLY A 155 9.20 -16.19 11.84
N PRO A 156 9.82 -15.40 10.93
CA PRO A 156 10.68 -14.27 11.30
C PRO A 156 9.90 -12.98 11.60
N CYS A 157 8.58 -12.97 11.44
CA CYS A 157 7.75 -11.78 11.45
C CYS A 157 6.94 -11.64 12.73
N ILE A 158 6.58 -10.39 13.04
CA ILE A 158 5.44 -10.05 13.89
C ILE A 158 4.27 -9.78 12.95
N SER A 159 3.15 -10.46 13.20
CA SER A 159 1.98 -10.44 12.31
C SER A 159 0.72 -9.99 13.03
N ASP A 160 -0.18 -9.38 12.26
CA ASP A 160 -1.54 -9.12 12.71
C ASP A 160 -2.36 -10.42 12.86
N ILE A 161 -3.54 -10.32 13.47
CA ILE A 161 -4.41 -11.48 13.78
C ILE A 161 -4.76 -12.29 12.52
N ASN A 162 -4.84 -11.61 11.37
CA ASN A 162 -5.25 -12.20 10.10
C ASN A 162 -4.07 -12.67 9.25
N GLU A 163 -2.83 -12.53 9.73
CA GLU A 163 -1.58 -12.83 9.00
C GLU A 163 -1.56 -12.13 7.62
N THR A 164 -2.13 -10.91 7.56
CA THR A 164 -2.21 -10.09 6.33
C THR A 164 -1.11 -9.05 6.22
N ASN A 165 -0.54 -8.66 7.36
CA ASN A 165 0.58 -7.72 7.45
C ASN A 165 1.69 -8.35 8.28
N ASP A 166 2.79 -8.71 7.62
CA ASP A 166 3.96 -9.34 8.22
C ASP A 166 5.10 -8.32 8.32
N LEU A 167 5.56 -8.02 9.54
CA LEU A 167 6.70 -7.15 9.79
C LEU A 167 7.93 -7.97 10.22
N ALA A 168 8.97 -7.95 9.40
CA ALA A 168 10.27 -8.54 9.73
C ALA A 168 11.31 -7.45 10.02
N ILE A 169 11.93 -7.50 11.20
CA ILE A 169 13.08 -6.65 11.51
C ILE A 169 14.33 -7.38 11.05
N CYS A 170 15.10 -6.73 10.18
CA CYS A 170 16.22 -7.35 9.48
C CYS A 170 17.52 -6.57 9.65
N LEU A 171 18.63 -7.28 9.51
CA LEU A 171 19.96 -6.69 9.45
C LEU A 171 20.46 -6.71 8.01
N LYS A 172 21.20 -5.69 7.60
CA LYS A 172 21.69 -5.56 6.22
C LYS A 172 23.18 -5.84 6.12
N CYS A 173 23.56 -6.63 5.12
CA CYS A 173 24.90 -6.65 4.54
C CYS A 173 24.85 -5.94 3.18
N ASP A 174 25.67 -4.91 2.99
CA ASP A 174 25.66 -4.14 1.73
C ASP A 174 26.34 -4.87 0.56
N LYS A 175 27.08 -5.95 0.84
CA LYS A 175 27.75 -6.74 -0.20
C LYS A 175 26.95 -7.99 -0.52
N TRP A 176 27.06 -8.44 -1.77
CA TRP A 176 26.62 -9.77 -2.15
C TRP A 176 27.50 -10.82 -1.46
N ILE A 177 26.86 -11.83 -0.88
CA ILE A 177 27.55 -12.84 -0.07
C ILE A 177 28.26 -13.89 -0.92
N LEU A 178 29.37 -14.42 -0.41
CA LEU A 178 30.17 -15.44 -1.10
C LEU A 178 29.36 -16.70 -1.43
N GLN A 179 28.45 -17.14 -0.55
CA GLN A 179 27.63 -18.35 -0.77
C GLN A 179 26.70 -18.23 -1.98
N ALA A 180 26.31 -17.00 -2.35
CA ALA A 180 25.47 -16.74 -3.52
C ALA A 180 26.28 -16.31 -4.75
N ARG A 181 27.62 -16.36 -4.69
CA ARG A 181 28.49 -16.06 -5.84
C ARG A 181 28.23 -16.96 -7.06
N PRO A 182 27.94 -18.27 -6.92
CA PRO A 182 27.62 -19.11 -8.08
C PRO A 182 26.43 -18.62 -8.91
N TRP A 183 25.48 -17.91 -8.28
CA TRP A 183 24.37 -17.29 -9.01
C TRP A 183 24.85 -16.22 -10.00
N ILE A 184 25.92 -15.48 -9.71
CA ILE A 184 26.45 -14.44 -10.60
C ILE A 184 26.99 -15.07 -11.89
N CYS A 185 27.75 -16.17 -11.76
CA CYS A 185 28.48 -16.80 -12.86
C CYS A 185 27.67 -17.85 -13.63
N ARG A 186 26.40 -18.07 -13.26
CA ARG A 186 25.57 -19.09 -13.89
C ARG A 186 25.29 -18.77 -15.35
N ALA A 187 25.42 -19.78 -16.21
CA ALA A 187 25.06 -19.65 -17.63
C ALA A 187 23.55 -19.46 -17.78
N ARG A 188 23.15 -18.44 -18.55
CA ARG A 188 21.74 -18.07 -18.78
C ARG A 188 21.53 -17.70 -20.24
N THR A 189 20.33 -17.93 -20.75
CA THR A 189 20.00 -17.63 -22.14
C THR A 189 19.71 -16.14 -22.36
N ARG A 190 18.81 -15.54 -21.58
CA ARG A 190 18.41 -14.12 -21.74
C ARG A 190 17.97 -13.41 -20.47
N TRP A 191 17.34 -14.11 -19.52
CA TRP A 191 16.84 -13.53 -18.28
C TRP A 191 17.62 -14.09 -17.07
N PRO A 192 17.96 -13.27 -16.06
CA PRO A 192 17.77 -11.82 -15.99
C PRO A 192 18.77 -11.04 -16.87
N ALA A 193 18.42 -9.81 -17.25
CA ALA A 193 19.34 -8.95 -18.00
C ALA A 193 20.59 -8.61 -17.15
N PRO A 194 21.79 -8.45 -17.75
CA PRO A 194 23.01 -8.14 -17.02
C PRO A 194 22.89 -6.92 -16.10
N GLU A 195 22.25 -5.85 -16.56
CA GLU A 195 22.04 -4.62 -15.78
C GLU A 195 21.22 -4.88 -14.51
N LEU A 196 20.25 -5.80 -14.59
CA LEU A 196 19.46 -6.22 -13.44
C LEU A 196 20.30 -7.04 -12.45
N ILE A 197 21.17 -7.91 -12.96
CA ILE A 197 22.12 -8.68 -12.14
C ILE A 197 23.05 -7.72 -11.38
N TYR A 198 23.65 -6.74 -12.04
CA TYR A 198 24.50 -5.74 -11.39
C TYR A 198 23.74 -4.96 -10.32
N LYS A 199 22.50 -4.53 -10.62
CA LYS A 199 21.64 -3.85 -9.66
C LYS A 199 21.36 -4.73 -8.43
N ILE A 200 21.00 -5.99 -8.63
CA ILE A 200 20.74 -6.95 -7.55
C ILE A 200 21.98 -7.11 -6.65
N ILE A 201 23.15 -7.32 -7.25
CA ILE A 201 24.43 -7.48 -6.52
C ILE A 201 24.73 -6.21 -5.69
N SER A 202 24.49 -5.02 -6.25
CA SER A 202 24.73 -3.75 -5.58
C SER A 202 23.83 -3.48 -4.36
N CYS A 203 22.68 -4.18 -4.27
CA CYS A 203 21.77 -4.05 -3.14
C CYS A 203 22.22 -4.81 -1.89
N GLY A 204 23.11 -5.80 -2.04
CA GLY A 204 23.54 -6.69 -0.96
C GLY A 204 22.47 -7.72 -0.57
N VAL A 205 22.48 -8.15 0.70
CA VAL A 205 21.52 -9.13 1.25
C VAL A 205 21.02 -8.71 2.63
N LEU A 206 19.92 -9.33 3.06
CA LEU A 206 19.34 -9.13 4.38
C LEU A 206 19.49 -10.39 5.24
N PHE A 207 19.39 -10.22 6.55
CA PHE A 207 19.33 -11.29 7.54
C PHE A 207 18.07 -11.13 8.36
N VAL A 208 17.25 -12.18 8.42
CA VAL A 208 15.99 -12.20 9.20
C VAL A 208 16.08 -13.18 10.36
N PRO A 209 15.43 -12.89 11.51
CA PRO A 209 15.69 -13.60 12.76
C PRO A 209 14.90 -14.91 12.84
N ILE A 210 15.32 -15.90 12.06
CA ILE A 210 14.80 -17.26 12.11
C ILE A 210 15.92 -18.25 11.78
N GLY A 211 16.08 -19.27 12.62
CA GLY A 211 17.03 -20.35 12.38
C GLY A 211 16.48 -21.48 11.52
N CYS A 212 17.35 -22.41 11.17
CA CYS A 212 16.94 -23.58 10.40
C CYS A 212 16.24 -24.57 11.33
N LYS A 213 15.00 -24.92 11.01
CA LYS A 213 14.21 -25.86 11.81
C LYS A 213 14.94 -27.20 11.96
N GLY A 214 15.14 -27.64 13.20
CA GLY A 214 15.84 -28.87 13.53
C GLY A 214 17.37 -28.76 13.54
N SER A 215 17.92 -27.56 13.36
CA SER A 215 19.35 -27.30 13.61
C SER A 215 19.63 -27.30 15.12
N ILE A 216 20.80 -27.78 15.52
CA ILE A 216 21.29 -27.67 16.91
C ILE A 216 21.41 -26.20 17.33
N ASN A 217 21.68 -25.31 16.37
CA ASN A 217 21.89 -23.88 16.57
C ASN A 217 20.67 -23.03 16.15
N GLU A 218 19.47 -23.63 16.05
CA GLU A 218 18.25 -22.97 15.55
C GLU A 218 17.99 -21.60 16.21
N ASN A 219 18.24 -21.45 17.51
CA ASN A 219 17.91 -20.23 18.26
C ASN A 219 18.91 -19.08 18.05
N ILE A 220 20.07 -19.36 17.45
CA ILE A 220 21.14 -18.39 17.18
C ILE A 220 21.45 -18.19 15.69
N GLU A 221 20.85 -19.01 14.84
CA GLU A 221 20.95 -18.90 13.39
C GLU A 221 20.02 -17.81 12.85
N TRP A 222 20.51 -17.11 11.83
CA TRP A 222 19.78 -16.13 11.06
C TRP A 222 19.67 -16.59 9.61
N ARG A 223 18.49 -16.45 9.02
CA ARG A 223 18.26 -16.77 7.61
C ARG A 223 18.67 -15.61 6.73
N ILE A 224 19.47 -15.90 5.72
CA ILE A 224 19.79 -14.97 4.64
C ILE A 224 18.53 -14.76 3.79
N SER A 225 18.12 -13.52 3.63
CA SER A 225 16.97 -13.11 2.82
C SER A 225 17.41 -12.33 1.58
N PHE A 226 16.85 -12.74 0.44
CA PHE A 226 17.07 -12.11 -0.87
C PHE A 226 15.85 -11.30 -1.31
N SER A 227 14.94 -10.92 -0.42
CA SER A 227 13.67 -10.30 -0.80
C SER A 227 13.80 -9.02 -1.64
N VAL A 228 14.87 -8.22 -1.46
CA VAL A 228 15.16 -7.07 -2.34
C VAL A 228 15.50 -7.53 -3.77
N ALA A 229 16.31 -8.57 -3.89
CA ALA A 229 16.67 -9.16 -5.17
C ALA A 229 15.44 -9.79 -5.84
N GLU A 230 14.66 -10.56 -5.09
CA GLU A 230 13.39 -11.15 -5.56
C GLU A 230 12.41 -10.09 -6.05
N LYS A 231 12.25 -8.98 -5.31
CA LYS A 231 11.43 -7.83 -5.72
C LYS A 231 11.90 -7.30 -7.07
N HIS A 232 13.20 -7.11 -7.26
CA HIS A 232 13.75 -6.68 -8.55
C HIS A 232 13.51 -7.68 -9.69
N LEU A 233 13.64 -8.98 -9.43
CA LEU A 233 13.34 -10.02 -10.42
C LEU A 233 11.86 -10.02 -10.82
N ILE A 234 10.94 -10.00 -9.84
CA ILE A 234 9.48 -9.97 -10.10
C ILE A 234 9.07 -8.68 -10.82
N PHE A 235 9.72 -7.56 -10.52
CA PHE A 235 9.46 -6.29 -11.20
C PHE A 235 9.92 -6.32 -12.67
N SER A 236 10.86 -7.21 -13.02
CA SER A 236 11.33 -7.41 -14.40
C SER A 236 10.47 -8.37 -15.23
N PHE A 237 9.49 -9.05 -14.62
CA PHE A 237 8.61 -9.96 -15.34
C PHE A 237 7.81 -9.21 -16.40
N SER A 238 7.65 -9.82 -17.57
CA SER A 238 6.62 -9.41 -18.52
C SER A 238 5.23 -9.60 -17.90
N HIS A 239 4.22 -8.91 -18.43
CA HIS A 239 2.88 -9.05 -17.88
C HIS A 239 2.35 -10.49 -17.96
N THR A 240 2.61 -11.19 -19.08
CA THR A 240 2.28 -12.62 -19.24
C THR A 240 2.93 -13.49 -18.17
N GLN A 241 4.21 -13.26 -17.85
CA GLN A 241 4.93 -14.01 -16.81
C GLN A 241 4.31 -13.78 -15.43
N LEU A 242 3.95 -12.53 -15.12
CA LEU A 242 3.29 -12.19 -13.86
C LEU A 242 1.90 -12.81 -13.76
N LEU A 243 1.10 -12.77 -14.83
CA LEU A 243 -0.22 -13.41 -14.85
C LEU A 243 -0.09 -14.93 -14.70
N CYS A 244 0.93 -15.55 -15.30
CA CYS A 244 1.22 -16.98 -15.11
C CYS A 244 1.60 -17.28 -13.65
N TYR A 245 2.42 -16.44 -13.02
CA TYR A 245 2.72 -16.57 -11.59
C TYR A 245 1.45 -16.45 -10.72
N ALA A 246 0.58 -15.48 -11.03
CA ALA A 246 -0.70 -15.32 -10.34
C ALA A 246 -1.63 -16.53 -10.55
N LEU A 247 -1.68 -17.10 -11.75
CA LEU A 247 -2.42 -18.34 -12.03
C LEU A 247 -1.95 -19.50 -11.15
N LEU A 248 -0.65 -19.70 -11.01
CA LEU A 248 -0.10 -20.74 -10.12
C LEU A 248 -0.57 -20.54 -8.68
N LYS A 249 -0.61 -19.30 -8.20
CA LYS A 249 -1.09 -18.99 -6.84
C LYS A 249 -2.58 -19.25 -6.68
N ILE A 250 -3.39 -18.87 -7.68
CA ILE A 250 -4.84 -19.11 -7.68
C ILE A 250 -5.11 -20.62 -7.67
N VAL A 251 -4.46 -21.39 -8.55
CA VAL A 251 -4.64 -22.85 -8.62
C VAL A 251 -4.17 -23.54 -7.35
N LEU A 252 -3.04 -23.11 -6.77
CA LEU A 252 -2.60 -23.60 -5.47
C LEU A 252 -3.68 -23.35 -4.41
N LYS A 253 -4.18 -22.11 -4.31
CA LYS A 253 -5.09 -21.72 -3.22
C LYS A 253 -6.51 -22.27 -3.37
N GLU A 254 -7.02 -22.31 -4.58
CA GLU A 254 -8.43 -22.60 -4.86
C GLU A 254 -8.69 -24.04 -5.27
N ILE A 255 -7.63 -24.80 -5.57
CA ILE A 255 -7.76 -26.19 -6.01
C ILE A 255 -6.93 -27.09 -5.11
N VAL A 256 -5.61 -26.88 -5.02
CA VAL A 256 -4.73 -27.78 -4.23
C VAL A 256 -5.00 -27.66 -2.73
N ASP A 257 -5.06 -26.44 -2.20
CA ASP A 257 -5.28 -26.17 -0.76
C ASP A 257 -6.72 -26.48 -0.28
N THR A 258 -7.64 -26.84 -1.20
CA THR A 258 -8.98 -27.32 -0.80
C THR A 258 -8.94 -28.72 -0.18
N ASN A 259 -7.86 -29.46 -0.44
CA ASN A 259 -7.57 -30.70 0.24
C ASN A 259 -6.87 -30.39 1.58
N GLU A 260 -7.54 -30.68 2.70
CA GLU A 260 -7.02 -30.37 4.04
C GLU A 260 -5.66 -31.03 4.35
N ASP A 261 -5.38 -32.22 3.79
CA ASP A 261 -4.08 -32.89 3.98
C ASP A 261 -2.92 -32.17 3.28
N LEU A 262 -3.22 -31.35 2.26
CA LEU A 262 -2.24 -30.65 1.42
C LEU A 262 -2.20 -29.15 1.69
N LYS A 263 -3.15 -28.65 2.46
CA LYS A 263 -3.28 -27.23 2.79
C LYS A 263 -1.98 -26.70 3.36
N SER A 264 -1.48 -25.61 2.79
CA SER A 264 -0.21 -24.95 3.19
C SER A 264 1.07 -25.78 3.00
N LEU A 265 0.97 -26.98 2.41
CA LEU A 265 2.12 -27.83 2.14
C LEU A 265 3.07 -27.16 1.13
N LEU A 266 2.51 -26.58 0.07
CA LEU A 266 3.20 -25.69 -0.85
C LEU A 266 2.85 -24.23 -0.50
N CYS A 267 3.80 -23.31 -0.69
CA CYS A 267 3.58 -21.89 -0.46
C CYS A 267 3.95 -21.04 -1.69
N SER A 268 3.56 -19.76 -1.66
CA SER A 268 3.81 -18.78 -2.71
C SER A 268 5.30 -18.59 -3.03
N TYR A 269 6.19 -18.78 -2.04
CA TYR A 269 7.64 -18.70 -2.21
C TYR A 269 8.19 -19.79 -3.13
N PHE A 270 7.62 -21.00 -3.07
CA PHE A 270 8.02 -22.10 -3.95
C PHE A 270 7.62 -21.84 -5.39
N LEU A 271 6.39 -21.37 -5.60
CA LEU A 271 5.92 -20.98 -6.92
C LEU A 271 6.77 -19.83 -7.51
N LYS A 272 7.19 -18.89 -6.65
CA LYS A 272 8.09 -17.79 -7.04
C LYS A 272 9.47 -18.32 -7.47
N THR A 273 10.05 -19.21 -6.66
CA THR A 273 11.34 -19.86 -6.96
C THR A 273 11.27 -20.67 -8.25
N LEU A 274 10.18 -21.43 -8.44
CA LEU A 274 9.89 -22.19 -9.65
C LEU A 274 9.86 -21.28 -10.89
N MET A 275 9.14 -20.15 -10.81
CA MET A 275 9.09 -19.17 -11.89
C MET A 275 10.49 -18.65 -12.23
N PHE A 276 11.33 -18.32 -11.25
CA PHE A 276 12.69 -17.83 -11.53
C PHE A 276 13.53 -18.86 -12.31
N TRP A 277 13.46 -20.14 -11.96
CA TRP A 277 14.15 -21.19 -12.70
C TRP A 277 13.62 -21.35 -14.12
N ILE A 278 12.30 -21.42 -14.30
CA ILE A 278 11.71 -21.58 -15.64
C ILE A 278 12.05 -20.39 -16.53
N LEU A 279 12.01 -19.17 -16.01
CA LEU A 279 12.32 -17.97 -16.79
C LEU A 279 13.80 -17.89 -17.20
N GLU A 280 14.69 -18.46 -16.41
CA GLU A 280 16.10 -18.56 -16.74
C GLU A 280 16.38 -19.57 -17.87
N GLU A 281 15.54 -20.62 -17.95
CA GLU A 281 15.71 -21.76 -18.86
C GLU A 281 14.86 -21.67 -20.14
N THR A 282 13.86 -20.77 -20.19
CA THR A 282 12.95 -20.64 -21.34
C THR A 282 13.25 -19.40 -22.18
N ASP A 283 13.00 -19.48 -23.49
CA ASP A 283 13.12 -18.30 -24.35
C ASP A 283 12.03 -17.28 -24.00
N THR A 284 12.45 -16.03 -23.84
CA THR A 284 11.59 -14.84 -23.78
C THR A 284 10.42 -14.82 -24.78
N TYR A 285 10.60 -15.35 -25.99
CA TYR A 285 9.54 -15.41 -27.00
C TYR A 285 8.41 -16.40 -26.69
N ALA A 286 8.61 -17.34 -25.76
CA ALA A 286 7.57 -18.25 -25.32
C ALA A 286 6.47 -17.51 -24.52
N TRP A 287 6.85 -16.45 -23.80
CA TRP A 287 6.00 -15.74 -22.83
C TRP A 287 5.10 -14.67 -23.46
N ARG A 288 4.27 -15.09 -24.41
CA ARG A 288 3.30 -14.23 -25.11
C ARG A 288 1.86 -14.48 -24.64
N PRO A 289 0.95 -13.50 -24.77
CA PRO A 289 -0.46 -13.68 -24.42
C PRO A 289 -1.11 -14.92 -25.04
N GLU A 290 -0.76 -15.25 -26.28
CA GLU A 290 -1.27 -16.40 -27.04
C GLU A 290 -0.80 -17.75 -26.47
N ASN A 291 0.24 -17.74 -25.63
CA ASN A 291 0.86 -18.93 -25.07
C ASN A 291 0.62 -19.08 -23.55
N ILE A 292 -0.20 -18.21 -22.93
CA ILE A 292 -0.32 -18.15 -21.47
C ILE A 292 -0.69 -19.51 -20.84
N ILE A 293 -1.53 -20.29 -21.52
CA ILE A 293 -1.96 -21.61 -21.06
C ILE A 293 -0.79 -22.59 -21.14
N GLN A 294 -0.08 -22.65 -22.27
CA GLN A 294 1.09 -23.51 -22.44
C GLN A 294 2.19 -23.17 -21.42
N CYS A 295 2.43 -21.88 -21.18
CA CYS A 295 3.35 -21.41 -20.15
C CYS A 295 2.94 -21.89 -18.75
N PHE A 296 1.65 -21.79 -18.41
CA PHE A 296 1.11 -22.30 -17.15
C PHE A 296 1.29 -23.82 -17.04
N MET A 297 0.98 -24.57 -18.09
CA MET A 297 1.15 -26.03 -18.11
C MET A 297 2.61 -26.45 -17.95
N ALA A 298 3.55 -25.73 -18.58
CA ALA A 298 4.98 -25.97 -18.38
C ALA A 298 5.41 -25.73 -16.93
N CYS A 299 4.85 -24.70 -16.28
CA CYS A 299 5.08 -24.46 -14.85
C CYS A 299 4.52 -25.58 -13.98
N LEU A 300 3.30 -26.04 -14.26
CA LEU A 300 2.69 -27.15 -13.54
C LEU A 300 3.49 -28.45 -13.71
N GLN A 301 3.98 -28.71 -14.93
CA GLN A 301 4.85 -29.85 -15.21
C GLN A 301 6.17 -29.77 -14.44
N ARG A 302 6.80 -28.60 -14.38
CA ARG A 302 8.02 -28.40 -13.57
C ARG A 302 7.74 -28.61 -12.09
N LEU A 303 6.62 -28.09 -11.58
CA LEU A 303 6.22 -28.30 -10.18
C LEU A 303 6.02 -29.79 -9.88
N LEU A 304 5.33 -30.51 -10.77
CA LEU A 304 5.13 -31.96 -10.67
C LEU A 304 6.47 -32.71 -10.63
N TYR A 305 7.43 -32.34 -11.50
CA TYR A 305 8.79 -32.87 -11.47
C TYR A 305 9.46 -32.62 -10.11
N CYS A 306 9.46 -31.36 -9.64
CA CYS A 306 10.06 -30.98 -8.37
C CYS A 306 9.46 -31.76 -7.19
N VAL A 307 8.13 -31.94 -7.16
CA VAL A 307 7.46 -32.74 -6.12
C VAL A 307 7.87 -34.21 -6.22
N ARG A 308 7.83 -34.80 -7.43
CA ARG A 308 8.15 -36.22 -7.67
C ARG A 308 9.56 -36.57 -7.23
N TYR A 309 10.53 -35.70 -7.48
CA TYR A 309 11.91 -35.91 -7.07
C TYR A 309 12.27 -35.28 -5.73
N SER A 310 11.33 -34.56 -5.09
CA SER A 310 11.55 -33.81 -3.85
C SER A 310 12.72 -32.84 -3.94
N THR A 311 12.84 -32.18 -5.09
CA THR A 311 13.91 -31.24 -5.42
C THR A 311 13.34 -29.89 -5.89
N LEU A 312 13.65 -28.83 -5.16
CA LEU A 312 13.49 -27.46 -5.61
C LEU A 312 14.63 -26.62 -5.03
N SER A 313 15.71 -26.45 -5.78
CA SER A 313 16.84 -25.64 -5.35
C SER A 313 16.46 -24.18 -5.15
N HIS A 314 16.94 -23.57 -4.07
CA HIS A 314 16.81 -22.14 -3.83
C HIS A 314 17.49 -21.36 -4.96
N TYR A 315 16.82 -20.33 -5.49
CA TYR A 315 17.25 -19.69 -6.73
C TYR A 315 18.66 -19.05 -6.63
N PHE A 316 18.99 -18.41 -5.50
CA PHE A 316 20.28 -17.75 -5.29
C PHE A 316 21.37 -18.64 -4.68
N ILE A 317 21.00 -19.73 -4.00
CA ILE A 317 21.92 -20.64 -3.28
C ILE A 317 21.47 -22.07 -3.59
N PRO A 318 21.83 -22.63 -4.76
CA PRO A 318 21.26 -23.89 -5.25
C PRO A 318 21.44 -25.11 -4.35
N ASP A 319 22.47 -25.07 -3.49
CA ASP A 319 22.77 -26.12 -2.50
C ASP A 319 21.66 -26.24 -1.44
N ASN A 320 20.83 -25.20 -1.25
CA ASN A 320 19.66 -25.28 -0.39
C ASN A 320 18.45 -25.85 -1.14
N ASN A 321 18.10 -27.12 -0.90
CA ASN A 321 16.89 -27.73 -1.45
C ASN A 321 15.66 -27.39 -0.58
N LEU A 322 14.75 -26.58 -1.12
CA LEU A 322 13.54 -26.12 -0.44
C LEU A 322 12.51 -27.24 -0.17
N PHE A 323 12.62 -28.37 -0.87
CA PHE A 323 11.74 -29.54 -0.71
C PHE A 323 12.36 -30.64 0.16
N TYR A 324 13.55 -30.39 0.70
CA TYR A 324 14.22 -31.34 1.60
C TYR A 324 13.33 -31.66 2.81
N LEU A 325 13.10 -32.97 3.04
CA LEU A 325 12.27 -33.53 4.12
C LEU A 325 10.84 -32.96 4.24
N ARG A 326 10.34 -32.26 3.23
CA ARG A 326 9.04 -31.58 3.30
C ARG A 326 7.84 -32.52 3.10
N PHE A 327 8.05 -33.65 2.42
CA PHE A 327 7.00 -34.58 2.08
C PHE A 327 7.26 -35.96 2.70
N ASN A 328 6.24 -36.52 3.35
CA ASN A 328 6.18 -37.97 3.58
C ASN A 328 5.59 -38.67 2.34
N THR A 329 5.77 -39.99 2.25
CA THR A 329 5.35 -40.79 1.08
C THR A 329 3.87 -40.62 0.74
N ILE A 330 2.98 -40.65 1.74
CA ILE A 330 1.53 -40.60 1.53
C ILE A 330 1.10 -39.23 0.98
N ILE A 331 1.56 -38.15 1.63
CA ILE A 331 1.25 -36.77 1.23
C ILE A 331 1.83 -36.48 -0.15
N LYS A 332 3.04 -36.97 -0.44
CA LYS A 332 3.70 -36.82 -1.73
C LYS A 332 2.89 -37.46 -2.86
N GLU A 333 2.45 -38.72 -2.71
CA GLU A 333 1.65 -39.41 -3.72
C GLU A 333 0.29 -38.75 -3.95
N LYS A 334 -0.37 -38.26 -2.87
CA LYS A 334 -1.59 -37.46 -2.98
C LYS A 334 -1.37 -36.19 -3.80
N LEU A 335 -0.32 -35.42 -3.50
CA LEU A 335 0.02 -34.20 -4.22
C LEU A 335 0.36 -34.49 -5.69
N ILE A 336 1.15 -35.53 -5.97
CA ILE A 336 1.47 -35.98 -7.34
C ILE A 336 0.20 -36.31 -8.11
N THR A 337 -0.74 -37.03 -7.49
CA THR A 337 -2.01 -37.40 -8.11
C THR A 337 -2.82 -36.17 -8.51
N ILE A 338 -2.99 -35.20 -7.60
CA ILE A 338 -3.71 -33.96 -7.89
C ILE A 338 -3.02 -33.16 -9.01
N LEU A 339 -1.70 -32.94 -8.91
CA LEU A 339 -0.96 -32.19 -9.92
C LEU A 339 -0.99 -32.89 -11.29
N THR A 340 -0.96 -34.22 -11.32
CA THR A 340 -1.07 -35.01 -12.57
C THR A 340 -2.46 -34.87 -13.18
N ASN A 341 -3.52 -34.91 -12.36
CA ASN A 341 -4.89 -34.70 -12.84
C ASN A 341 -5.09 -33.30 -13.41
N LEU A 342 -4.58 -32.26 -12.72
CA LEU A 342 -4.62 -30.88 -13.20
C LEU A 342 -3.87 -30.74 -14.55
N TYR A 343 -2.70 -31.37 -14.66
CA TYR A 343 -1.94 -31.35 -15.89
C TYR A 343 -2.67 -32.08 -17.03
N GLY A 344 -3.30 -33.22 -16.76
CA GLY A 344 -4.07 -33.98 -17.75
C GLY A 344 -5.32 -33.27 -18.25
N GLN A 345 -5.92 -32.39 -17.43
CA GLN A 345 -7.12 -31.64 -17.80
C GLN A 345 -6.85 -30.42 -18.69
N GLY A 346 -5.59 -29.97 -18.81
CA GLY A 346 -5.26 -28.78 -19.58
C GLY A 346 -6.03 -27.55 -19.09
N ILE A 347 -6.56 -26.76 -20.02
CA ILE A 347 -7.37 -25.56 -19.72
C ILE A 347 -8.62 -25.87 -18.86
N ASN A 348 -9.15 -27.10 -18.92
CA ASN A 348 -10.34 -27.47 -18.16
C ASN A 348 -10.07 -27.59 -16.66
N CYS A 349 -8.80 -27.59 -16.22
CA CYS A 349 -8.46 -27.59 -14.80
C CYS A 349 -8.97 -26.34 -14.07
N PHE A 350 -9.23 -25.25 -14.80
CA PHE A 350 -9.74 -24.01 -14.22
C PHE A 350 -11.24 -24.06 -13.85
N ALA A 351 -11.99 -25.07 -14.31
CA ALA A 351 -13.42 -25.20 -14.01
C ALA A 351 -13.70 -25.39 -12.51
N SER A 352 -12.76 -25.94 -11.76
CA SER A 352 -12.87 -26.13 -10.30
C SER A 352 -12.49 -24.90 -9.48
N SER A 353 -11.94 -23.84 -10.10
CA SER A 353 -11.55 -22.60 -9.41
C SER A 353 -12.70 -21.60 -9.43
N TYR A 354 -13.12 -21.09 -8.26
CA TYR A 354 -14.17 -20.08 -8.19
C TYR A 354 -13.73 -18.73 -8.81
N THR A 355 -12.43 -18.44 -8.89
CA THR A 355 -11.94 -17.22 -9.56
C THR A 355 -11.87 -17.39 -11.08
N LEU A 356 -11.66 -18.60 -11.60
CA LEU A 356 -11.36 -18.84 -13.02
C LEU A 356 -12.49 -19.56 -13.78
N HIS A 357 -13.47 -20.19 -13.09
CA HIS A 357 -14.52 -21.01 -13.72
C HIS A 357 -15.38 -20.27 -14.76
N ASP A 358 -15.57 -18.95 -14.61
CA ASP A 358 -16.45 -18.14 -15.45
C ASP A 358 -15.73 -17.53 -16.68
N TYR A 359 -14.48 -17.89 -16.99
CA TYR A 359 -13.78 -17.26 -18.12
C TYR A 359 -14.48 -17.46 -19.48
N LYS A 360 -15.26 -18.54 -19.63
CA LYS A 360 -16.05 -18.82 -20.84
C LYS A 360 -17.36 -18.03 -20.92
N SER A 361 -17.90 -17.52 -19.80
CA SER A 361 -19.20 -16.85 -19.79
C SER A 361 -19.16 -15.40 -20.28
N GLN A 362 -17.98 -14.87 -20.60
CA GLN A 362 -17.77 -13.50 -21.11
C GLN A 362 -18.43 -12.40 -20.25
N SER A 363 -18.67 -12.66 -18.96
CA SER A 363 -19.17 -11.67 -18.00
C SER A 363 -18.08 -10.65 -17.69
N TYR A 364 -17.94 -9.66 -18.57
CA TYR A 364 -16.95 -8.61 -18.41
C TYR A 364 -17.31 -7.70 -17.23
N GLU A 365 -16.39 -7.60 -16.26
CA GLU A 365 -16.50 -6.65 -15.16
C GLU A 365 -16.61 -5.22 -15.71
N SER A 366 -17.53 -4.42 -15.16
CA SER A 366 -17.73 -3.05 -15.60
C SER A 366 -16.48 -2.20 -15.33
N THR A 367 -16.21 -1.21 -16.19
CA THR A 367 -15.10 -0.25 -15.99
C THR A 367 -15.20 0.47 -14.64
N GLU A 368 -16.42 0.66 -14.16
CA GLU A 368 -16.72 1.26 -12.86
C GLU A 368 -16.23 0.42 -11.68
N SER A 369 -16.53 -0.89 -11.68
CA SER A 369 -16.05 -1.81 -10.65
C SER A 369 -14.52 -1.90 -10.66
N LEU A 370 -13.90 -1.88 -11.85
CA LEU A 370 -12.45 -1.82 -12.01
C LEU A 370 -11.84 -0.55 -11.38
N ILE A 371 -12.45 0.63 -11.60
CA ILE A 371 -12.01 1.89 -10.98
C ILE A 371 -12.18 1.83 -9.46
N SER A 372 -13.34 1.40 -8.97
CA SER A 372 -13.65 1.24 -7.54
C SER A 372 -12.61 0.38 -6.84
N ARG A 373 -12.39 -0.84 -7.35
CA ARG A 373 -11.49 -1.83 -6.75
C ARG A 373 -10.05 -1.33 -6.69
N ASN A 374 -9.58 -0.66 -7.74
CA ASN A 374 -8.20 -0.16 -7.79
C ASN A 374 -8.00 1.15 -7.01
N SER A 375 -8.97 2.05 -7.01
CA SER A 375 -8.92 3.26 -6.17
C SER A 375 -8.92 2.88 -4.68
N ARG A 376 -9.77 1.93 -4.27
CA ARG A 376 -9.81 1.40 -2.90
C ARG A 376 -8.46 0.80 -2.47
N PHE A 377 -7.84 0.00 -3.34
CA PHE A 377 -6.51 -0.55 -3.08
C PHE A 377 -5.48 0.56 -2.83
N MET A 378 -5.49 1.61 -3.67
CA MET A 378 -4.55 2.72 -3.54
C MET A 378 -4.81 3.57 -2.28
N GLN A 379 -6.08 3.82 -1.95
CA GLN A 379 -6.49 4.54 -0.73
C GLN A 379 -6.15 3.79 0.57
N GLN A 380 -6.04 2.47 0.53
CA GLN A 380 -5.60 1.69 1.69
C GLN A 380 -4.08 1.77 1.90
N ILE A 381 -3.31 1.96 0.83
CA ILE A 381 -1.85 1.85 0.88
C ILE A 381 -1.21 3.23 1.02
N LEU A 382 -1.57 4.19 0.17
CA LEU A 382 -0.83 5.45 0.09
C LEU A 382 -1.00 6.35 1.34
N PRO A 383 -2.22 6.55 1.88
CA PRO A 383 -2.41 7.29 3.13
C PRO A 383 -1.75 6.60 4.31
N THR A 384 -1.89 5.28 4.48
CA THR A 384 -1.34 4.54 5.64
C THR A 384 0.19 4.68 5.73
N PHE A 385 0.89 4.66 4.60
CA PHE A 385 2.36 4.84 4.59
C PHE A 385 2.81 6.29 4.67
N CYS A 386 2.02 7.24 4.17
CA CYS A 386 2.26 8.68 4.36
C CYS A 386 1.95 9.14 5.80
N LEU A 387 0.92 8.57 6.44
CA LEU A 387 0.46 8.80 7.82
C LEU A 387 1.45 8.35 8.87
N ILE A 388 2.14 7.24 8.63
CA ILE A 388 3.14 6.73 9.57
C ILE A 388 4.42 7.59 9.56
N ARG A 389 4.65 8.44 8.55
CA ARG A 389 5.98 9.01 8.28
C ARG A 389 5.94 10.51 8.03
N ARG A 390 6.11 11.28 9.11
CA ARG A 390 6.28 12.74 9.13
C ARG A 390 7.42 13.29 8.23
N HIS A 391 8.23 12.44 7.61
CA HIS A 391 9.46 12.81 6.87
C HIS A 391 9.61 12.21 5.45
N VAL A 392 8.53 11.83 4.75
CA VAL A 392 8.65 11.46 3.32
C VAL A 392 8.98 12.70 2.48
N ARG A 393 9.98 12.64 1.58
CA ARG A 393 10.21 13.71 0.59
C ARG A 393 9.09 13.72 -0.44
N VAL A 394 8.00 14.40 -0.13
CA VAL A 394 6.81 14.46 -1.00
C VAL A 394 7.16 14.94 -2.41
N ASP A 395 8.14 15.82 -2.58
CA ASP A 395 8.61 16.24 -3.90
C ASP A 395 9.14 15.06 -4.76
N ARG A 396 9.77 14.05 -4.15
CA ARG A 396 10.19 12.82 -4.87
C ARG A 396 8.97 11.98 -5.26
N VAL A 397 8.02 11.84 -4.35
CA VAL A 397 6.77 11.10 -4.58
C VAL A 397 5.98 11.70 -5.73
N LEU A 398 5.76 13.02 -5.70
CA LEU A 398 5.06 13.73 -6.76
C LEU A 398 5.79 13.63 -8.09
N ARG A 399 7.13 13.77 -8.13
CA ARG A 399 7.90 13.57 -9.37
C ARG A 399 7.70 12.17 -9.96
N LEU A 400 7.69 11.13 -9.13
CA LEU A 400 7.42 9.77 -9.60
C LEU A 400 5.99 9.68 -10.16
N LEU A 401 4.99 10.11 -9.40
CA LEU A 401 3.60 10.10 -9.84
C LEU A 401 3.40 10.87 -11.16
N TYR A 402 4.04 12.02 -11.33
CA TYR A 402 4.02 12.78 -12.58
C TYR A 402 4.67 12.02 -13.73
N ASN A 403 5.85 11.44 -13.54
CA ASN A 403 6.50 10.65 -14.59
C ASN A 403 5.60 9.49 -15.04
N PHE A 404 4.95 8.81 -14.08
CA PHE A 404 4.02 7.73 -14.37
C PHE A 404 2.76 8.22 -15.09
N LEU A 405 2.17 9.34 -14.64
CA LEU A 405 1.04 9.99 -15.32
C LEU A 405 1.34 10.27 -16.80
N HIS A 406 2.54 10.79 -17.11
CA HIS A 406 2.95 11.11 -18.47
C HIS A 406 3.29 9.87 -19.31
N SER A 407 3.79 8.80 -18.68
CA SER A 407 4.12 7.52 -19.36
C SER A 407 2.91 6.60 -19.57
N SER A 408 1.77 6.91 -18.97
CA SER A 408 0.54 6.10 -18.99
C SER A 408 -0.13 6.09 -20.37
N ARG A 409 -0.47 4.90 -20.87
CA ARG A 409 -1.08 4.74 -22.20
C ARG A 409 -2.61 4.68 -22.11
N THR A 410 -3.15 4.07 -21.06
CA THR A 410 -4.61 4.03 -20.90
C THR A 410 -5.15 5.30 -20.25
N ALA A 411 -6.43 5.50 -20.48
CA ALA A 411 -7.18 6.55 -19.85
C ALA A 411 -7.30 6.25 -18.33
N LEU A 412 -7.63 5.01 -17.96
CA LEU A 412 -7.81 4.53 -16.59
C LEU A 412 -6.58 4.74 -15.70
N SER A 413 -5.38 4.51 -16.22
CA SER A 413 -4.15 4.74 -15.45
C SER A 413 -3.92 6.22 -15.17
N ARG A 414 -4.16 7.08 -16.17
CA ARG A 414 -4.08 8.55 -15.99
C ARG A 414 -5.08 9.06 -14.97
N ILE A 415 -6.27 8.46 -14.89
CA ILE A 415 -7.22 8.70 -13.81
C ILE A 415 -6.54 8.43 -12.47
N LEU A 416 -6.12 7.19 -12.27
CA LEU A 416 -5.64 6.73 -10.97
C LEU A 416 -4.43 7.55 -10.51
N PHE A 417 -3.49 7.89 -11.41
CA PHE A 417 -2.36 8.75 -11.05
C PHE A 417 -2.78 10.19 -10.71
N ALA A 418 -3.75 10.77 -11.41
CA ALA A 418 -4.27 12.10 -11.04
C ALA A 418 -4.92 12.07 -9.65
N LEU A 419 -5.64 10.99 -9.31
CA LEU A 419 -6.21 10.79 -7.97
C LEU A 419 -5.12 10.81 -6.90
N GLN A 420 -4.05 10.04 -7.13
CA GLN A 420 -2.94 9.94 -6.18
C GLN A 420 -2.14 11.24 -6.06
N ILE A 421 -1.94 11.97 -7.16
CA ILE A 421 -1.29 13.29 -7.11
C ILE A 421 -2.13 14.24 -6.26
N SER A 422 -3.45 14.26 -6.46
CA SER A 422 -4.36 15.08 -5.67
C SER A 422 -4.26 14.74 -4.18
N GLU A 423 -4.42 13.46 -3.82
CA GLU A 423 -4.35 12.99 -2.42
C GLU A 423 -3.01 13.35 -1.76
N VAL A 424 -1.88 13.03 -2.40
CA VAL A 424 -0.54 13.34 -1.84
C VAL A 424 -0.30 14.83 -1.69
N SER A 425 -0.74 15.63 -2.66
CA SER A 425 -0.49 17.07 -2.67
C SER A 425 -1.34 17.82 -1.65
N MET A 426 -2.58 17.35 -1.41
CA MET A 426 -3.44 17.88 -0.35
C MET A 426 -2.91 17.53 1.04
N TYR A 427 -2.19 16.43 1.19
CA TYR A 427 -1.70 15.93 2.48
C TYR A 427 -0.46 16.65 3.03
N VAL A 428 0.43 17.15 2.16
CA VAL A 428 1.71 17.80 2.58
C VAL A 428 1.53 18.91 3.61
N PRO A 429 0.59 19.85 3.41
CA PRO A 429 0.39 20.92 4.37
C PRO A 429 -0.30 20.42 5.65
N GLU A 430 -0.96 19.25 5.64
CA GLU A 430 -1.67 18.73 6.81
C GLU A 430 -0.72 18.17 7.88
N VAL A 431 0.48 17.70 7.49
CA VAL A 431 1.37 16.94 8.38
C VAL A 431 2.67 17.65 8.70
N ARG A 432 2.96 18.77 8.03
CA ARG A 432 4.09 19.62 8.39
C ARG A 432 3.76 20.48 9.61
N GLN A 433 3.93 19.88 10.78
CA GLN A 433 4.11 20.65 12.01
C GLN A 433 5.59 20.97 12.18
N ASN A 434 5.98 22.23 11.97
CA ASN A 434 7.16 22.77 12.65
C ASN A 434 6.84 24.14 13.26
N PRO A 435 6.02 24.19 14.33
CA PRO A 435 5.65 25.42 14.99
C PRO A 435 6.84 26.12 15.71
N ASN A 436 8.00 25.46 15.82
CA ASN A 436 9.11 25.92 16.65
C ASN A 436 10.25 26.63 15.90
N SER A 437 10.14 26.91 14.59
CA SER A 437 11.11 27.80 13.96
C SER A 437 10.75 29.26 14.23
N SER A 438 11.53 29.91 15.10
CA SER A 438 11.43 31.34 15.45
C SER A 438 11.85 32.26 14.30
N GLU A 439 12.39 31.73 13.20
CA GLU A 439 12.89 32.49 12.07
C GLU A 439 11.81 32.73 10.99
N ASN A 440 11.53 34.01 10.72
CA ASN A 440 10.57 34.45 9.68
C ASN A 440 10.87 33.91 8.27
N LYS A 441 12.15 33.66 7.94
CA LYS A 441 12.55 33.10 6.63
C LYS A 441 12.04 31.66 6.44
N ASN A 442 12.05 30.86 7.50
CA ASN A 442 11.59 29.47 7.45
C ASN A 442 10.06 29.40 7.31
N ARG A 443 9.33 30.28 8.01
CA ARG A 443 7.86 30.40 7.88
C ARG A 443 7.42 30.77 6.46
N TYR A 444 8.07 31.74 5.83
CA TYR A 444 7.78 32.12 4.44
C TYR A 444 8.09 30.99 3.44
N TYR A 445 9.19 30.26 3.66
CA TYR A 445 9.55 29.10 2.84
C TYR A 445 8.50 28.00 2.94
N ILE A 446 8.03 27.66 4.15
CA ILE A 446 6.97 26.68 4.39
C ILE A 446 5.67 27.12 3.70
N TYR A 447 5.23 28.36 3.93
CA TYR A 447 4.04 28.93 3.28
C TYR A 447 4.07 28.78 1.76
N LYS A 448 5.19 29.16 1.13
CA LYS A 448 5.34 29.08 -0.33
C LYS A 448 5.32 27.64 -0.83
N HIS A 449 5.96 26.71 -0.10
CA HIS A 449 6.02 25.30 -0.49
C HIS A 449 4.64 24.65 -0.37
N ASP A 450 3.93 24.89 0.74
CA ASP A 450 2.58 24.34 0.97
C ASP A 450 1.58 24.89 -0.06
N LEU A 451 1.67 26.17 -0.41
CA LEU A 451 0.87 26.77 -1.48
C LEU A 451 1.13 26.09 -2.84
N ILE A 452 2.39 25.80 -3.18
CA ILE A 452 2.73 25.09 -4.43
C ILE A 452 2.07 23.70 -4.46
N HIS A 453 2.14 22.94 -3.35
CA HIS A 453 1.50 21.62 -3.26
C HIS A 453 -0.01 21.70 -3.38
N LEU A 454 -0.66 22.66 -2.70
CA LEU A 454 -2.11 22.85 -2.82
C LEU A 454 -2.52 23.24 -4.25
N VAL A 455 -1.73 24.05 -4.94
CA VAL A 455 -1.95 24.39 -6.36
C VAL A 455 -1.78 23.17 -7.26
N ILE A 456 -0.82 22.29 -6.96
CA ILE A 456 -0.66 21.01 -7.67
C ILE A 456 -1.88 20.09 -7.46
N GLY A 457 -2.34 19.98 -6.21
CA GLY A 457 -3.54 19.20 -5.86
C GLY A 457 -4.78 19.74 -6.56
N PHE A 458 -4.99 21.06 -6.53
CA PHE A 458 -6.02 21.77 -7.28
C PHE A 458 -6.02 21.40 -8.77
N ASN A 459 -4.86 21.39 -9.43
CA ASN A 459 -4.78 21.09 -10.85
C ASN A 459 -5.18 19.64 -11.21
N SER A 460 -5.36 18.78 -10.21
CA SER A 460 -5.60 17.34 -10.34
C SER A 460 -7.01 16.91 -9.90
N ASP A 461 -7.85 17.84 -9.41
CA ASP A 461 -9.20 17.61 -8.87
C ASP A 461 -10.17 18.74 -9.30
N ALA A 462 -11.48 18.46 -9.29
CA ALA A 462 -12.53 19.39 -9.63
C ALA A 462 -12.98 20.31 -8.47
N VAL A 463 -12.94 19.86 -7.19
CA VAL A 463 -13.52 20.65 -6.06
C VAL A 463 -12.73 20.52 -4.74
N SER A 464 -12.37 19.33 -4.28
CA SER A 464 -11.84 19.13 -2.91
C SER A 464 -10.47 19.80 -2.69
N GLY A 465 -9.59 19.77 -3.69
CA GLY A 465 -8.32 20.51 -3.70
C GLY A 465 -8.49 22.03 -3.66
N LEU A 466 -9.53 22.57 -4.30
CA LEU A 466 -9.87 23.99 -4.20
C LEU A 466 -10.29 24.35 -2.78
N LEU A 467 -11.07 23.49 -2.12
CA LEU A 467 -11.50 23.75 -0.74
C LEU A 467 -10.34 23.68 0.25
N LYS A 468 -9.37 22.77 0.06
CA LYS A 468 -8.12 22.77 0.86
C LYS A 468 -7.31 24.05 0.65
N LEU A 469 -7.20 24.52 -0.59
CA LEU A 469 -6.55 25.79 -0.90
C LEU A 469 -7.29 27.00 -0.27
N ALA A 470 -8.62 27.00 -0.29
CA ALA A 470 -9.41 28.01 0.38
C ALA A 470 -9.20 27.99 1.90
N SER A 471 -9.19 26.80 2.52
CA SER A 471 -8.88 26.66 3.95
C SER A 471 -7.48 27.16 4.30
N PHE A 472 -6.49 26.90 3.44
CA PHE A 472 -5.15 27.45 3.60
C PHE A 472 -5.15 28.98 3.62
N PHE A 473 -5.84 29.63 2.67
CA PHE A 473 -5.96 31.09 2.68
C PHE A 473 -6.70 31.62 3.90
N TYR A 474 -7.76 30.91 4.34
CA TYR A 474 -8.51 31.25 5.54
C TYR A 474 -7.64 31.25 6.81
N VAL A 475 -6.89 30.17 7.06
CA VAL A 475 -6.01 30.06 8.25
C VAL A 475 -4.92 31.14 8.24
N HIS A 476 -4.44 31.53 7.06
CA HIS A 476 -3.49 32.63 6.90
C HIS A 476 -4.14 34.03 6.87
N LYS A 477 -5.43 34.14 7.24
CA LYS A 477 -6.21 35.38 7.32
C LYS A 477 -6.35 36.13 6.00
N ASN A 478 -6.17 35.45 4.87
CA ASN A 478 -6.43 36.00 3.55
C ASN A 478 -7.85 35.65 3.09
N TYR A 479 -8.84 36.26 3.74
CA TYR A 479 -10.25 35.95 3.53
C TYR A 479 -10.73 36.27 2.10
N GLY A 480 -10.20 37.31 1.46
CA GLY A 480 -10.54 37.67 0.08
C GLY A 480 -10.07 36.64 -0.96
N ALA A 481 -8.84 36.13 -0.82
CA ALA A 481 -8.36 35.04 -1.68
C ALA A 481 -9.15 33.75 -1.43
N SER A 482 -9.46 33.44 -0.17
CA SER A 482 -10.32 32.31 0.19
C SER A 482 -11.69 32.39 -0.49
N LEU A 483 -12.39 33.54 -0.40
CA LEU A 483 -13.68 33.76 -1.05
C LEU A 483 -13.61 33.61 -2.57
N THR A 484 -12.53 34.07 -3.20
CA THR A 484 -12.31 33.93 -4.64
C THR A 484 -12.22 32.46 -5.03
N VAL A 485 -11.43 31.68 -4.31
CA VAL A 485 -11.27 30.23 -4.53
C VAL A 485 -12.57 29.48 -4.26
N ILE A 486 -13.30 29.82 -3.19
CA ILE A 486 -14.60 29.21 -2.86
C ILE A 486 -15.61 29.49 -3.97
N THR A 487 -15.69 30.72 -4.47
CA THR A 487 -16.61 31.09 -5.55
C THR A 487 -16.31 30.28 -6.81
N TYR A 488 -15.03 30.14 -7.15
CA TYR A 488 -14.60 29.30 -8.26
C TYR A 488 -14.95 27.82 -8.04
N ALA A 489 -14.76 27.29 -6.82
CA ALA A 489 -15.13 25.92 -6.46
C ALA A 489 -16.65 25.67 -6.58
N LEU A 490 -17.46 26.61 -6.10
CA LEU A 490 -18.93 26.55 -6.19
C LEU A 490 -19.42 26.63 -7.64
N GLN A 491 -18.81 27.45 -8.49
CA GLN A 491 -19.13 27.49 -9.94
C GLN A 491 -18.83 26.17 -10.64
N LYS A 492 -17.83 25.43 -10.15
CA LYS A 492 -17.53 24.11 -10.67
C LYS A 492 -18.49 23.05 -10.12
N TYR A 493 -19.18 23.27 -9.02
CA TYR A 493 -20.08 22.29 -8.43
C TYR A 493 -21.33 22.09 -9.31
N THR A 494 -21.68 20.84 -9.67
CA THR A 494 -22.92 20.52 -10.38
C THR A 494 -23.50 19.19 -9.86
N ASP A 495 -24.82 19.04 -9.92
CA ASP A 495 -25.53 17.82 -9.46
C ASP A 495 -25.19 16.57 -10.30
N GLU A 496 -24.59 16.76 -11.47
CA GLU A 496 -24.13 15.71 -12.38
C GLU A 496 -22.73 15.16 -12.03
N LYS A 497 -22.07 15.71 -10.99
CA LYS A 497 -20.74 15.24 -10.53
C LYS A 497 -20.82 13.95 -9.72
N ILE A 498 -19.80 13.11 -9.90
CA ILE A 498 -19.63 11.80 -9.26
C ILE A 498 -18.76 11.96 -8.01
N TYR A 499 -19.32 11.63 -6.84
CA TYR A 499 -18.55 11.56 -5.60
C TYR A 499 -17.80 10.22 -5.52
N THR A 500 -16.48 10.26 -5.42
CA THR A 500 -15.65 9.04 -5.53
C THR A 500 -15.69 8.13 -4.30
N ARG A 501 -16.21 8.58 -3.15
CA ARG A 501 -16.50 7.68 -2.01
C ARG A 501 -17.67 6.72 -2.30
N LEU A 502 -18.54 7.05 -3.26
CA LEU A 502 -19.74 6.26 -3.63
C LEU A 502 -19.40 4.92 -4.28
N PHE A 503 -18.17 4.72 -4.72
CA PHE A 503 -17.73 3.42 -5.22
C PHE A 503 -17.62 2.33 -4.13
N LYS A 504 -17.97 2.63 -2.86
CA LYS A 504 -18.06 1.64 -1.76
C LYS A 504 -19.24 0.67 -1.91
N GLN A 505 -20.35 1.06 -2.55
CA GLN A 505 -21.48 0.18 -2.82
C GLN A 505 -21.71 0.11 -4.33
N GLU A 506 -22.01 -1.09 -4.85
CA GLU A 506 -22.42 -1.27 -6.24
C GLU A 506 -23.54 -0.28 -6.57
N ILE A 507 -23.31 0.64 -7.50
CA ILE A 507 -24.29 1.63 -7.89
C ILE A 507 -25.52 0.89 -8.44
N ARG A 508 -26.64 0.93 -7.72
CA ARG A 508 -27.94 0.58 -8.28
C ARG A 508 -28.29 1.64 -9.32
N PHE A 509 -28.27 1.22 -10.59
CA PHE A 509 -28.81 1.83 -11.81
C PHE A 509 -29.27 3.30 -11.72
N ASN A 510 -28.49 4.23 -12.29
CA ASN A 510 -28.95 5.61 -12.55
C ASN A 510 -28.41 6.16 -13.91
N PRO A 511 -29.11 7.11 -14.58
CA PRO A 511 -28.76 7.70 -15.89
C PRO A 511 -27.34 8.26 -16.01
N ILE A 512 -26.74 8.64 -14.89
CA ILE A 512 -25.36 9.11 -14.75
C ILE A 512 -24.38 8.05 -15.29
N GLN A 513 -24.64 6.76 -15.07
CA GLN A 513 -23.79 5.65 -15.50
C GLN A 513 -23.66 5.58 -17.03
N LYS A 514 -24.78 5.81 -17.76
CA LYS A 514 -24.82 5.83 -19.23
C LYS A 514 -24.17 7.10 -19.80
N HIS A 515 -24.32 8.24 -19.12
CA HIS A 515 -23.67 9.50 -19.49
C HIS A 515 -22.14 9.40 -19.34
N VAL A 516 -21.66 8.87 -18.22
CA VAL A 516 -20.22 8.65 -17.95
C VAL A 516 -19.61 7.65 -18.93
N LEU A 517 -20.29 6.53 -19.21
CA LEU A 517 -19.83 5.57 -20.23
C LEU A 517 -19.75 6.20 -21.63
N ASN A 518 -20.68 7.09 -21.98
CA ASN A 518 -20.71 7.78 -23.26
C ASN A 518 -19.62 8.86 -23.37
N LEU A 519 -19.33 9.57 -22.27
CA LEU A 519 -18.22 10.52 -22.19
C LEU A 519 -16.85 9.81 -22.22
N MET A 520 -16.73 8.63 -21.61
CA MET A 520 -15.52 7.78 -21.68
C MET A 520 -15.16 7.38 -23.11
N LYS A 521 -16.14 7.34 -24.02
CA LYS A 521 -15.94 7.04 -25.44
C LYS A 521 -15.58 8.27 -26.28
N LYS A 522 -15.79 9.51 -25.78
CA LYS A 522 -15.75 10.74 -26.58
C LYS A 522 -14.69 11.76 -26.18
N GLU A 523 -14.30 11.85 -24.91
CA GLU A 523 -13.34 12.85 -24.42
C GLU A 523 -12.01 12.27 -23.90
N LYS A 524 -10.96 13.12 -23.84
CA LYS A 524 -9.72 12.78 -23.13
C LYS A 524 -10.04 12.67 -21.63
N LEU A 525 -10.06 11.45 -21.10
CA LEU A 525 -10.46 11.10 -19.72
C LEU A 525 -9.83 11.93 -18.59
N HIS A 526 -8.66 12.54 -18.81
CA HIS A 526 -8.05 13.49 -17.86
C HIS A 526 -8.88 14.78 -17.69
N THR A 527 -9.48 15.28 -18.77
CA THR A 527 -10.40 16.43 -18.75
C THR A 527 -11.68 16.08 -18.02
N MET A 528 -12.16 14.84 -18.17
CA MET A 528 -13.38 14.36 -17.53
C MET A 528 -13.29 14.36 -16.00
N ILE A 529 -12.18 13.95 -15.40
CA ILE A 529 -12.03 13.94 -13.93
C ILE A 529 -12.01 15.33 -13.33
N LYS A 530 -11.28 16.26 -13.97
CA LYS A 530 -11.30 17.67 -13.58
C LYS A 530 -12.71 18.27 -13.66
N THR A 531 -13.61 17.62 -14.40
CA THR A 531 -14.96 18.10 -14.68
C THR A 531 -16.04 17.35 -13.91
N LEU A 532 -15.82 16.10 -13.47
CA LEU A 532 -16.88 15.24 -12.92
C LEU A 532 -16.58 14.61 -11.55
N ALA A 533 -15.34 14.53 -11.06
CA ALA A 533 -15.05 13.81 -9.82
C ALA A 533 -14.97 14.77 -8.61
N ILE A 534 -15.67 14.43 -7.52
CA ILE A 534 -15.51 15.08 -6.21
C ILE A 534 -14.90 14.04 -5.25
N PHE A 535 -13.78 14.37 -4.61
CA PHE A 535 -13.11 13.46 -3.67
C PHE A 535 -13.60 13.64 -2.23
N PRO A 536 -13.47 12.61 -1.38
CA PRO A 536 -13.66 12.77 0.05
C PRO A 536 -12.81 13.94 0.56
N PHE A 537 -13.48 14.94 1.12
CA PHE A 537 -12.80 16.06 1.77
C PHE A 537 -12.70 15.72 3.26
N THR A 538 -11.51 15.30 3.69
CA THR A 538 -11.23 14.88 5.07
C THR A 538 -10.13 15.76 5.63
N PHE A 539 -10.26 16.18 6.89
CA PHE A 539 -9.14 16.77 7.63
C PHE A 539 -8.49 15.70 8.49
N GLU A 540 -7.17 15.61 8.40
CA GLU A 540 -6.37 14.79 9.31
C GLU A 540 -6.32 15.42 10.71
N LEU A 541 -6.06 14.58 11.72
CA LEU A 541 -5.88 15.04 13.09
C LEU A 541 -4.77 16.08 13.19
N GLU A 542 -5.03 17.17 13.91
CA GLU A 542 -4.09 18.29 14.13
C GLU A 542 -3.58 18.98 12.84
N SER A 543 -4.32 18.84 11.73
CA SER A 543 -3.99 19.50 10.48
C SER A 543 -4.00 21.04 10.65
N PRO A 544 -2.93 21.76 10.28
CA PRO A 544 -2.88 23.22 10.37
C PRO A 544 -3.82 23.91 9.39
N LEU A 545 -4.44 23.17 8.45
CA LEU A 545 -5.45 23.71 7.54
C LEU A 545 -6.85 23.77 8.16
N ILE A 546 -7.06 23.20 9.35
CA ILE A 546 -8.37 23.19 9.99
C ILE A 546 -8.69 24.63 10.46
N PRO A 547 -9.83 25.22 10.02
CA PRO A 547 -10.33 26.47 10.59
C PRO A 547 -10.41 26.38 12.12
N GLN A 548 -9.99 27.43 12.83
CA GLN A 548 -9.93 27.43 14.30
C GLN A 548 -11.30 27.11 14.92
N GLU A 549 -12.38 27.54 14.26
CA GLU A 549 -13.76 27.29 14.65
C GLU A 549 -14.15 25.80 14.61
N LEU A 550 -13.37 24.92 13.96
CA LEU A 550 -13.59 23.48 13.86
C LEU A 550 -12.63 22.64 14.71
N HIS A 551 -11.68 23.25 15.43
CA HIS A 551 -10.65 22.50 16.18
C HIS A 551 -11.23 21.50 17.17
N LEU A 552 -12.33 21.83 17.85
CA LEU A 552 -12.98 20.91 18.81
C LEU A 552 -13.62 19.70 18.13
N ASP A 553 -13.99 19.80 16.86
CA ASP A 553 -14.74 18.78 16.13
C ASP A 553 -13.83 17.75 15.46
N VAL A 554 -12.54 18.05 15.28
CA VAL A 554 -11.55 17.20 14.60
C VAL A 554 -10.47 16.69 15.57
N THR A 555 -10.82 16.47 16.85
CA THR A 555 -9.83 16.15 17.92
C THR A 555 -9.50 14.68 18.10
N ARG A 556 -10.41 13.76 17.73
CA ARG A 556 -10.29 12.32 18.09
C ARG A 556 -10.18 11.38 16.90
N THR A 557 -10.81 11.72 15.78
CA THR A 557 -10.72 10.95 14.53
C THR A 557 -10.66 11.88 13.32
N PRO A 558 -9.93 11.50 12.25
CA PRO A 558 -10.01 12.20 10.97
C PRO A 558 -11.47 12.32 10.54
N THR A 559 -11.90 13.54 10.22
CA THR A 559 -13.32 13.84 9.99
C THR A 559 -13.55 14.23 8.55
N SER A 560 -14.51 13.56 7.90
CA SER A 560 -14.87 13.78 6.50
C SER A 560 -16.07 14.72 6.42
N PHE A 561 -16.02 15.72 5.54
CA PHE A 561 -17.08 16.70 5.35
C PHE A 561 -17.61 16.67 3.93
N TYR A 562 -18.89 16.97 3.77
CA TYR A 562 -19.48 17.17 2.45
C TYR A 562 -18.90 18.45 1.82
N PRO A 563 -18.25 18.37 0.64
CA PRO A 563 -17.51 19.49 0.06
C PRO A 563 -18.37 20.74 -0.15
N LEU A 564 -19.61 20.60 -0.63
CA LEU A 564 -20.50 21.75 -0.85
C LEU A 564 -20.85 22.46 0.45
N SER A 565 -21.27 21.72 1.47
CA SER A 565 -21.61 22.31 2.76
C SER A 565 -20.39 22.92 3.44
N PHE A 566 -19.22 22.30 3.31
CA PHE A 566 -17.98 22.91 3.79
C PHE A 566 -17.64 24.20 3.02
N ALA A 567 -17.86 24.26 1.70
CA ALA A 567 -17.66 25.47 0.92
C ALA A 567 -18.56 26.62 1.39
N HIS A 568 -19.84 26.35 1.65
CA HIS A 568 -20.76 27.35 2.20
C HIS A 568 -20.42 27.74 3.64
N PHE A 569 -19.99 26.80 4.47
CA PHE A 569 -19.52 27.08 5.82
C PHE A 569 -18.25 27.96 5.80
N LEU A 570 -17.26 27.63 4.97
CA LEU A 570 -16.03 28.41 4.85
C LEU A 570 -16.30 29.81 4.28
N ASN A 571 -17.28 29.94 3.36
CA ASN A 571 -17.76 31.23 2.87
C ASN A 571 -18.36 32.07 4.01
N PHE A 572 -19.20 31.45 4.84
CA PHE A 572 -19.74 32.08 6.04
C PHE A 572 -18.62 32.59 6.96
N LEU A 573 -17.62 31.76 7.27
CA LEU A 573 -16.50 32.15 8.13
C LEU A 573 -15.71 33.32 7.55
N CYS A 574 -15.38 33.29 6.26
CA CYS A 574 -14.69 34.40 5.61
C CYS A 574 -15.50 35.70 5.67
N SER A 575 -16.81 35.62 5.39
CA SER A 575 -17.72 36.76 5.44
C SER A 575 -17.85 37.32 6.85
N TYR A 576 -17.86 36.45 7.87
CA TYR A 576 -17.94 36.82 9.28
C TYR A 576 -16.72 37.64 9.72
N HIS A 577 -15.51 37.16 9.39
CA HIS A 577 -14.26 37.86 9.69
C HIS A 577 -14.07 39.14 8.87
N LEU A 578 -14.76 39.28 7.73
CA LEU A 578 -14.83 40.52 6.95
C LEU A 578 -15.98 41.45 7.37
N HIS A 579 -16.75 41.09 8.40
CA HIS A 579 -17.91 41.84 8.89
C HIS A 579 -19.05 42.02 7.86
N ASP A 580 -19.17 41.13 6.87
CA ASP A 580 -20.28 41.12 5.91
C ASP A 580 -21.42 40.20 6.38
N ILE A 581 -22.30 40.78 7.20
CA ILE A 581 -23.47 40.09 7.77
C ILE A 581 -24.44 39.61 6.66
N SER A 582 -24.51 40.32 5.54
CA SER A 582 -25.43 39.98 4.45
C SER A 582 -25.02 38.67 3.77
N SER A 583 -23.72 38.53 3.49
CA SER A 583 -23.12 37.31 2.93
C SER A 583 -23.11 36.16 3.92
N CYS A 584 -22.94 36.43 5.22
CA CYS A 584 -23.12 35.41 6.27
C CYS A 584 -24.53 34.81 6.23
N ARG A 585 -25.58 35.66 6.20
CA ARG A 585 -26.98 35.17 6.16
C ARG A 585 -27.25 34.36 4.90
N GLN A 586 -26.74 34.79 3.75
CA GLN A 586 -26.90 34.07 2.48
C GLN A 586 -26.21 32.69 2.53
N SER A 587 -24.98 32.63 3.05
CA SER A 587 -24.22 31.37 3.19
C SER A 587 -24.92 30.40 4.14
N LEU A 588 -25.46 30.90 5.25
CA LEU A 588 -26.24 30.11 6.20
C LEU A 588 -27.53 29.55 5.58
N GLN A 589 -28.23 30.33 4.75
CA GLN A 589 -29.42 29.85 4.03
C GLN A 589 -29.07 28.74 3.03
N ARG A 590 -27.96 28.88 2.29
CA ARG A 590 -27.50 27.84 1.36
C ARG A 590 -27.10 26.56 2.09
N LEU A 591 -26.38 26.67 3.20
CA LEU A 591 -26.01 25.52 4.04
C LEU A 591 -27.24 24.74 4.55
N LYS A 592 -28.31 25.43 4.93
CA LYS A 592 -29.58 24.80 5.30
C LYS A 592 -30.20 24.06 4.12
N HIS A 593 -30.21 24.67 2.94
CA HIS A 593 -30.75 24.06 1.72
C HIS A 593 -30.00 22.78 1.34
N ASP A 594 -28.66 22.78 1.45
CA ASP A 594 -27.83 21.59 1.22
C ASP A 594 -28.19 20.47 2.21
N HIS A 595 -28.33 20.78 3.49
CA HIS A 595 -28.71 19.78 4.49
C HIS A 595 -30.07 19.14 4.17
N TRP A 596 -31.06 19.95 3.79
CA TRP A 596 -32.39 19.46 3.40
C TRP A 596 -32.35 18.58 2.16
N THR A 597 -31.64 19.00 1.11
CA THR A 597 -31.51 18.20 -0.13
C THR A 597 -30.79 16.87 0.12
N LEU A 598 -29.78 16.85 0.99
CA LEU A 598 -29.07 15.62 1.40
C LEU A 598 -29.95 14.67 2.21
N SER A 599 -30.72 15.21 3.17
CA SER A 599 -31.60 14.41 4.06
C SER A 599 -32.85 13.85 3.36
N SER A 600 -33.27 14.43 2.23
CA SER A 600 -34.48 14.04 1.51
C SER A 600 -34.29 12.86 0.53
N GLY A 601 -33.10 12.25 0.50
CA GLY A 601 -32.85 11.06 -0.33
C GLY A 601 -32.80 11.33 -1.83
N GLY A 602 -32.17 12.43 -2.26
CA GLY A 602 -31.87 12.68 -3.68
C GLY A 602 -31.10 11.53 -4.36
N THR A 603 -30.91 11.63 -5.68
CA THR A 603 -30.33 10.62 -6.61
C THR A 603 -28.92 10.08 -6.28
N VAL A 604 -28.35 10.46 -5.14
CA VAL A 604 -26.99 10.13 -4.69
C VAL A 604 -27.07 9.42 -3.32
N VAL A 605 -26.73 8.13 -3.29
CA VAL A 605 -26.77 7.28 -2.08
C VAL A 605 -25.56 7.57 -1.19
N PHE A 606 -25.69 8.36 -0.13
CA PHE A 606 -24.57 8.70 0.75
C PHE A 606 -24.41 7.71 1.91
N GLU A 607 -23.17 7.54 2.40
CA GLU A 607 -22.94 6.97 3.74
C GLU A 607 -23.48 7.96 4.78
N PRO A 608 -24.41 7.57 5.68
CA PRO A 608 -24.95 8.41 6.74
C PRO A 608 -23.86 9.06 7.60
N GLU A 609 -22.70 8.39 7.71
CA GLU A 609 -21.49 8.77 8.47
C GLU A 609 -20.80 10.08 8.03
N SER A 610 -21.37 10.83 7.07
CA SER A 610 -20.76 12.02 6.45
C SER A 610 -21.54 13.33 6.60
N LEU A 611 -22.69 13.31 7.29
CA LEU A 611 -23.54 14.49 7.48
C LEU A 611 -23.07 15.38 8.65
N ASN A 612 -21.89 15.98 8.52
CA ASN A 612 -21.40 17.02 9.44
C ASN A 612 -22.06 18.41 9.25
N THR A 613 -23.07 18.50 8.39
CA THR A 613 -23.70 19.76 7.97
C THR A 613 -24.43 20.48 9.11
N MET A 614 -24.98 19.72 10.08
CA MET A 614 -25.59 20.30 11.28
C MET A 614 -24.57 20.92 12.24
N ILE A 615 -23.35 20.37 12.31
CA ILE A 615 -22.28 20.95 13.13
C ILE A 615 -21.92 22.33 12.57
N PHE A 616 -21.71 22.45 11.25
CA PHE A 616 -21.48 23.73 10.59
C PHE A 616 -22.62 24.72 10.84
N TRP A 617 -23.86 24.24 10.75
CA TRP A 617 -25.03 25.06 10.98
C TRP A 617 -25.09 25.60 12.43
N GLY A 618 -24.89 24.73 13.42
CA GLY A 618 -24.83 25.14 14.83
C GLY A 618 -23.72 26.16 15.10
N LEU A 619 -22.56 25.99 14.49
CA LEU A 619 -21.44 26.93 14.60
C LEU A 619 -21.75 28.30 13.99
N CYS A 620 -22.39 28.35 12.83
CA CYS A 620 -22.83 29.60 12.23
C CYS A 620 -23.78 30.37 13.17
N TYR A 621 -24.75 29.69 13.79
CA TYR A 621 -25.63 30.33 14.77
C TYR A 621 -24.88 30.81 16.01
N GLN A 622 -23.97 30.00 16.53
CA GLN A 622 -23.14 30.37 17.67
C GLN A 622 -22.33 31.65 17.38
N LEU A 623 -21.70 31.75 16.21
CA LEU A 623 -20.92 32.91 15.79
C LEU A 623 -21.78 34.17 15.56
N MET A 624 -23.03 34.00 15.12
CA MET A 624 -23.99 35.11 14.98
C MET A 624 -24.62 35.55 16.32
N GLY A 625 -24.33 34.87 17.44
CA GLY A 625 -24.93 35.17 18.75
C GLY A 625 -26.29 34.50 19.00
N GLU A 626 -26.75 33.63 18.11
CA GLU A 626 -28.04 32.92 18.18
C GLU A 626 -27.93 31.66 19.04
N THR A 627 -27.60 31.84 20.33
CA THR A 627 -27.24 30.75 21.26
C THR A 627 -28.32 29.69 21.44
N TYR A 628 -29.60 30.09 21.46
CA TYR A 628 -30.73 29.15 21.54
C TYR A 628 -30.78 28.23 20.32
N LEU A 629 -30.70 28.80 19.12
CA LEU A 629 -30.73 28.05 17.86
C LEU A 629 -29.51 27.15 17.71
N ALA A 630 -28.33 27.60 18.15
CA ALA A 630 -27.12 26.77 18.17
C ALA A 630 -27.31 25.53 19.07
N ARG A 631 -27.83 25.69 20.29
CA ARG A 631 -28.08 24.58 21.23
C ARG A 631 -29.06 23.56 20.67
N GLU A 632 -30.18 24.01 20.10
CA GLU A 632 -31.15 23.10 19.48
C GLU A 632 -30.54 22.33 18.31
N THR A 633 -29.76 23.01 17.46
CA THR A 633 -29.11 22.37 16.31
C THR A 633 -28.10 21.30 16.76
N PHE A 634 -27.29 21.57 17.79
CA PHE A 634 -26.35 20.58 18.31
C PHE A 634 -27.05 19.40 19.01
N ARG A 635 -28.18 19.63 19.71
CA ARG A 635 -28.98 18.54 20.29
C ARG A 635 -29.53 17.60 19.23
N GLU A 636 -30.06 18.15 18.13
CA GLU A 636 -30.54 17.34 17.02
C GLU A 636 -29.40 16.60 16.30
N ALA A 637 -28.25 17.26 16.10
CA ALA A 637 -27.06 16.61 15.54
C ALA A 637 -26.60 15.39 16.36
N ALA A 638 -26.69 15.46 17.69
CA ALA A 638 -26.34 14.35 18.58
C ALA A 638 -27.30 13.15 18.52
N LYS A 639 -28.56 13.37 18.09
CA LYS A 639 -29.57 12.32 17.96
C LYS A 639 -29.49 11.57 16.63
N GLN A 640 -29.03 12.22 15.58
CA GLN A 640 -29.08 11.68 14.21
C GLN A 640 -27.93 10.72 13.87
N ASP A 641 -26.73 10.89 14.43
CA ASP A 641 -25.56 10.07 14.07
C ASP A 641 -24.61 9.84 15.27
N ARG A 642 -24.15 8.59 15.43
CA ARG A 642 -23.16 8.19 16.45
C ARG A 642 -21.82 8.91 16.28
N TYR A 643 -21.43 9.28 15.05
CA TYR A 643 -20.18 10.02 14.79
C TYR A 643 -20.28 11.49 15.21
N ASN A 644 -21.38 12.16 14.87
CA ASN A 644 -21.60 13.56 15.24
C ASN A 644 -21.85 13.76 16.74
N ALA A 645 -22.32 12.72 17.44
CA ALA A 645 -22.65 12.79 18.86
C ALA A 645 -21.48 13.27 19.74
N SER A 646 -20.23 12.87 19.43
CA SER A 646 -19.04 13.30 20.17
C SER A 646 -18.75 14.80 20.01
N SER A 647 -18.76 15.29 18.77
CA SER A 647 -18.52 16.71 18.46
C SER A 647 -19.67 17.57 18.99
N ALA A 648 -20.91 17.18 18.73
CA ALA A 648 -22.10 17.87 19.23
C ALA A 648 -22.15 17.96 20.76
N ALA A 649 -21.79 16.88 21.47
CA ALA A 649 -21.68 16.91 22.93
C ALA A 649 -20.60 17.87 23.44
N SER A 650 -19.43 17.90 22.78
CA SER A 650 -18.35 18.84 23.09
C SER A 650 -18.75 20.29 22.84
N ARG A 651 -19.60 20.55 21.84
CA ARG A 651 -20.15 21.89 21.57
C ARG A 651 -21.23 22.29 22.58
N LEU A 652 -22.11 21.38 22.96
CA LEU A 652 -23.11 21.63 23.99
C LEU A 652 -22.47 21.98 25.34
N SER A 653 -21.40 21.30 25.74
CA SER A 653 -20.67 21.64 26.97
C SER A 653 -20.01 23.01 26.89
N SER A 654 -19.44 23.39 25.74
CA SER A 654 -18.83 24.71 25.52
C SER A 654 -19.83 25.88 25.58
N LEU A 655 -21.11 25.63 25.32
CA LEU A 655 -22.19 26.63 25.38
C LEU A 655 -22.83 26.73 26.77
N THR A 656 -22.50 25.81 27.69
CA THR A 656 -23.02 25.79 29.07
C THR A 656 -22.04 26.39 30.09
N CYS A 657 -20.78 26.56 29.71
CA CYS A 657 -19.81 27.42 30.41
C CYS A 657 -19.95 28.85 29.87
#